data_AF-A0A1C5E5B7-F1
#
_entry.id   AF-A0A1C5E5B7-F1
#
_cell.length_a   1.000
_cell.length_b   1.000
_cell.length_c   1.000
_cell.angle_alpha   90.00
_cell.angle_beta   90.00
_cell.angle_gamma   90.00
#
_symmetry.space_group_name_H-M   'P 1'
#
loop_
_entity.id
_entity.type
_entity.pdbx_description
1 polymer ?
#
loop_
_entity_poly.entity_id
_entity_poly.type
_entity_poly.pdbx_seq_one_letter_code
_entity_poly.pdbx_strand_id
1 'polypeptide(L)'
;MSKLNELDVWLEDRLPGLLAEHQVPAASVAVYAHGEVITRAAGVLNKNTGVEATTDSVFQIGSITKVWTATLVMQLVDEGAVDLDAPVRTYLPEFVLADDNAAAEITVRQLLCHTSGFEGDVFTDTGRGDDAVAKLIPLLADMPQLFAPGEMFSYSNAGFCVLGRLVEVLRGKPYDTCLDEYLSKPLGLTHTAPSPYEAIMHRAAIGHLPSPEGDGPVLAPVWSLARSNVPGGSMLAMPPRDLITFARMHIDGGLGPDGTRVLSAESALAMRQRQVELPNLGFIGTGWGLGWSLFDWPDGAVVGHDGGTVGQSAFLRVVPEHDVAVALLTNGGDTLPLYTTLVGHVLRELAGIGLPALPAPGARSAPGAESAGARASRFVGTYASSVFDIVVSHDPEGRLWAERLPKGPISTAVGKSFGKTELVAYDGDTLVAVEPLGGAVPPVRLRRRRRRGPRAVRAHRPCRPTGREVRRADDRAARTALRRTVTLAGAVVLTASACGGPGGSQGPDADKELVNGKTFSQALTSDPGTLDPHMTVLSAALQADAYLYDSLLGLAQDGRPVAGLAEKWEATTATATFTLRPGITCADGTPLTAGDVAANINFVGDPANKSPRAGLSIAPGTKATADGATRTVTVTSGAPDAFLLRNTGSLPIVCAAGLKNRSLLAKGGAGTGMFTLTEAVANDHYTLTRRKDRTWGPGAGKADERGLPDKVVLRVISNATTASNLLLSGQLNAAQVYGPDQKRLTAQKLFHADYSVVWGEIFFNQAPGRAGKDEEVRRALTQALDLPEVGKVLTSGSGQAATGLITAEPRACSGDSVTGNVPAHDIGAAKAALDAAGWRAGPDGVRVKDGKRLALTVIYGSVLGPTAAPAAELVQQMWKEIGADVTLKAVDGPGVSQTLFGTGDWDVSLAPMGFSLPSQAVPFLSGRTPPDGTNFAHMANAEYTAQVREAAGLAGEASCPAWLAAEKALFKKLDVVPFVNTVTPIFGSDARFELSEGSILPSTIRMYAR
;
A
#
# COMPACT_ATOMS: atom_id res chain seq x y z
N MET A 1 31.34 -3.76 45.58
CA MET A 1 31.18 -2.90 44.39
C MET A 1 29.88 -2.15 44.55
N SER A 2 29.64 -1.02 43.86
CA SER A 2 28.28 -0.46 43.85
C SER A 2 27.36 -1.44 43.11
N LYS A 3 26.06 -1.46 43.43
CA LYS A 3 25.08 -2.25 42.67
C LYS A 3 25.09 -1.91 41.18
N LEU A 4 25.38 -0.65 40.85
CA LEU A 4 25.51 -0.18 39.48
C LEU A 4 26.71 -0.83 38.77
N ASN A 5 27.86 -0.98 39.43
CA ASN A 5 29.02 -1.68 38.86
C ASN A 5 28.78 -3.18 38.67
N GLU A 6 28.07 -3.82 39.61
CA GLU A 6 27.67 -5.22 39.47
C GLU A 6 26.71 -5.41 38.29
N LEU A 7 25.78 -4.47 38.10
CA LEU A 7 24.88 -4.44 36.96
C LEU A 7 25.61 -4.17 35.64
N ASP A 8 26.64 -3.32 35.65
CA ASP A 8 27.48 -3.02 34.49
C ASP A 8 28.18 -4.28 33.95
N VAL A 9 28.77 -5.06 34.86
CA VAL A 9 29.37 -6.37 34.55
C VAL A 9 28.32 -7.36 34.07
N TRP A 10 27.15 -7.39 34.72
CA TRP A 10 26.04 -8.26 34.30
C TRP A 10 25.53 -7.91 32.89
N LEU A 11 25.37 -6.63 32.57
CA LEU A 11 24.93 -6.18 31.24
C LEU A 11 25.98 -6.54 30.17
N GLU A 12 27.26 -6.39 30.47
CA GLU A 12 28.35 -6.77 29.56
C GLU A 12 28.32 -8.26 29.22
N ASP A 13 28.14 -9.12 30.23
CA ASP A 13 28.12 -10.57 30.07
C ASP A 13 26.81 -11.07 29.43
N ARG A 14 25.66 -10.54 29.88
CA ARG A 14 24.34 -11.11 29.56
C ARG A 14 23.69 -10.51 28.33
N LEU A 15 23.96 -9.26 27.98
CA LEU A 15 23.28 -8.60 26.86
C LEU A 15 23.43 -9.39 25.55
N PRO A 16 24.63 -9.82 25.10
CA PRO A 16 24.75 -10.59 23.85
C PRO A 16 23.96 -11.90 23.87
N GLY A 17 23.94 -12.61 25.00
CA GLY A 17 23.18 -13.84 25.18
C GLY A 17 21.67 -13.62 25.12
N LEU A 18 21.17 -12.56 25.75
CA LEU A 18 19.76 -12.17 25.72
C LEU A 18 19.32 -11.74 24.31
N LEU A 19 20.19 -11.06 23.56
CA LEU A 19 19.91 -10.71 22.16
C LEU A 19 19.78 -11.97 21.29
N ALA A 20 20.67 -12.94 21.46
CA ALA A 20 20.60 -14.21 20.75
C ALA A 20 19.33 -15.01 21.12
N GLU A 21 19.01 -15.09 22.42
CA GLU A 21 17.84 -15.80 22.94
C GLU A 21 16.53 -15.26 22.35
N HIS A 22 16.41 -13.93 22.25
CA HIS A 22 15.20 -13.26 21.78
C HIS A 22 15.27 -12.84 20.32
N GLN A 23 16.28 -13.32 19.57
CA GLN A 23 16.50 -12.99 18.16
C GLN A 23 16.53 -11.48 17.87
N VAL A 24 17.00 -10.66 18.81
CA VAL A 24 17.10 -9.21 18.64
C VAL A 24 18.43 -8.89 17.94
N PRO A 25 18.44 -8.25 16.74
CA PRO A 25 19.68 -8.06 16.00
C PRO A 25 20.70 -7.19 16.73
N ALA A 26 20.25 -6.07 17.30
CA ALA A 26 21.03 -5.18 18.15
C ALA A 26 20.17 -4.54 19.23
N ALA A 27 20.83 -4.22 20.34
CA ALA A 27 20.28 -3.33 21.35
C ALA A 27 21.36 -2.42 21.94
N SER A 28 20.92 -1.26 22.43
CA SER A 28 21.69 -0.41 23.32
C SER A 28 20.87 -0.06 24.55
N VAL A 29 21.52 -0.08 25.71
CA VAL A 29 20.93 0.23 27.01
C VAL A 29 21.74 1.29 27.73
N ALA A 30 21.04 2.21 28.40
CA ALA A 30 21.62 3.13 29.37
C ALA A 30 20.87 3.00 30.70
N VAL A 31 21.62 2.94 31.80
CA VAL A 31 21.09 2.92 33.16
C VAL A 31 21.70 4.08 33.92
N TYR A 32 20.86 4.91 34.51
CA TYR A 32 21.23 5.95 35.45
C TYR A 32 20.84 5.53 36.87
N ALA A 33 21.74 5.74 37.82
CA ALA A 33 21.43 5.64 39.24
C ALA A 33 22.33 6.58 40.05
N HIS A 34 21.73 7.42 40.91
CA HIS A 34 22.44 8.21 41.92
C HIS A 34 23.60 9.07 41.37
N GLY A 35 23.40 9.71 40.22
CA GLY A 35 24.37 10.60 39.58
C GLY A 35 25.32 9.92 38.59
N GLU A 36 25.28 8.60 38.47
CA GLU A 36 26.13 7.81 37.57
C GLU A 36 25.33 7.22 36.40
N VAL A 37 25.95 7.14 35.23
CA VAL A 37 25.36 6.51 34.02
C VAL A 37 26.29 5.42 33.51
N ILE A 38 25.73 4.24 33.28
CA ILE A 38 26.37 3.15 32.55
C ILE A 38 25.66 2.89 31.23
N THR A 39 26.42 2.51 30.21
CA THR A 39 25.89 2.18 28.88
C THR A 39 26.51 0.89 28.35
N ARG A 40 25.68 0.06 27.70
CA ARG A 40 26.12 -1.12 26.95
C ARG A 40 25.40 -1.21 25.62
N ALA A 41 26.05 -1.82 24.64
CA ALA A 41 25.47 -2.12 23.34
C ALA A 41 26.03 -3.45 22.83
N ALA A 42 25.21 -4.18 22.08
CA ALA A 42 25.62 -5.44 21.47
C ALA A 42 24.83 -5.69 20.18
N GLY A 43 25.36 -6.57 19.34
CA GLY A 43 24.71 -7.02 18.11
C GLY A 43 25.00 -6.15 16.89
N VAL A 44 24.16 -6.28 15.87
CA VAL A 44 24.30 -5.62 14.56
C VAL A 44 23.14 -4.67 14.26
N LEU A 45 23.48 -3.42 13.96
CA LEU A 45 22.55 -2.35 13.62
C LEU A 45 21.85 -2.60 12.29
N ASN A 46 22.49 -3.34 11.39
CA ASN A 46 22.03 -3.65 10.05
C ASN A 46 22.65 -4.98 9.58
N LYS A 47 21.83 -6.03 9.47
CA LYS A 47 22.28 -7.39 9.09
C LYS A 47 22.88 -7.48 7.68
N ASN A 48 22.56 -6.56 6.76
CA ASN A 48 23.15 -6.55 5.41
C ASN A 48 24.57 -5.97 5.39
N THR A 49 24.85 -5.00 6.25
CA THR A 49 26.15 -4.32 6.30
C THR A 49 27.08 -4.87 7.38
N GLY A 50 26.55 -5.63 8.34
CA GLY A 50 27.29 -6.13 9.49
C GLY A 50 27.74 -5.04 10.47
N VAL A 51 27.25 -3.80 10.33
CA VAL A 51 27.64 -2.69 11.20
C VAL A 51 27.22 -2.99 12.64
N GLU A 52 28.20 -3.15 13.51
CA GLU A 52 28.00 -3.45 14.93
C GLU A 52 27.39 -2.28 15.71
N ALA A 53 26.59 -2.60 16.71
CA ALA A 53 26.08 -1.62 17.66
C ALA A 53 27.18 -1.13 18.60
N THR A 54 27.19 0.17 18.85
CA THR A 54 28.06 0.84 19.82
C THR A 54 27.21 1.64 20.79
N THR A 55 27.77 2.10 21.91
CA THR A 55 27.05 2.93 22.87
C THR A 55 26.68 4.31 22.31
N ASP A 56 27.32 4.75 21.23
CA ASP A 56 27.03 5.96 20.45
C ASP A 56 26.05 5.74 19.29
N SER A 57 25.60 4.51 19.08
CA SER A 57 24.68 4.19 17.98
C SER A 57 23.31 4.81 18.22
N VAL A 58 22.73 5.38 17.15
CA VAL A 58 21.42 6.01 17.19
C VAL A 58 20.32 5.02 16.80
N PHE A 59 19.27 4.96 17.60
CA PHE A 59 18.07 4.17 17.34
C PHE A 59 16.87 5.11 17.36
N GLN A 60 15.84 4.81 16.57
CA GLN A 60 14.60 5.58 16.65
C GLN A 60 13.94 5.39 18.01
N ILE A 61 13.57 6.49 18.67
CA ILE A 61 12.90 6.45 19.98
C ILE A 61 11.37 6.40 19.86
N GLY A 62 10.86 6.40 18.63
CA GLY A 62 9.44 6.31 18.32
C GLY A 62 8.59 7.31 19.09
N SER A 63 7.49 6.83 19.65
CA SER A 63 6.53 7.67 20.39
C SER A 63 7.05 8.32 21.66
N ILE A 64 8.25 7.99 22.17
CA ILE A 64 8.89 8.77 23.24
C ILE A 64 9.10 10.24 22.80
N THR A 65 9.20 10.49 21.49
CA THR A 65 9.19 11.83 20.88
C THR A 65 8.00 12.70 21.29
N LYS A 66 6.86 12.11 21.68
CA LYS A 66 5.70 12.87 22.17
C LYS A 66 6.03 13.62 23.46
N VAL A 67 6.86 13.04 24.32
CA VAL A 67 7.33 13.71 25.53
C VAL A 67 8.23 14.91 25.17
N TRP A 68 9.01 14.81 24.11
CA TRP A 68 9.80 15.94 23.59
C TRP A 68 8.89 17.04 23.04
N THR A 69 7.88 16.67 22.24
CA THR A 69 6.86 17.60 21.74
C THR A 69 6.14 18.29 22.89
N ALA A 70 5.72 17.53 23.91
CA ALA A 70 5.07 18.05 25.10
C ALA A 70 5.98 19.02 25.88
N THR A 71 7.28 18.73 25.95
CA THR A 71 8.26 19.63 26.59
C THR A 71 8.37 20.95 25.84
N LEU A 72 8.42 20.94 24.50
CA LEU A 72 8.41 22.17 23.68
C LEU A 72 7.13 22.99 23.91
N VAL A 73 5.98 22.33 24.03
CA VAL A 73 4.71 23.00 24.35
C VAL A 73 4.74 23.60 25.75
N MET A 74 5.27 22.87 26.75
CA MET A 74 5.37 23.37 28.12
C MET A 74 6.40 24.49 28.28
N GLN A 75 7.44 24.56 27.45
CA GLN A 75 8.30 25.75 27.36
C GLN A 75 7.50 26.98 26.91
N LEU A 76 6.61 26.82 25.93
CA LEU A 76 5.71 27.90 25.51
C LEU A 76 4.69 28.27 26.60
N VAL A 77 4.31 27.33 27.46
CA VAL A 77 3.49 27.61 28.66
C VAL A 77 4.27 28.43 29.68
N ASP A 78 5.52 28.05 29.99
CA ASP A 78 6.40 28.81 30.88
C ASP A 78 6.64 30.25 30.38
N GLU A 79 6.69 30.44 29.06
CA GLU A 79 6.81 31.74 28.40
C GLU A 79 5.50 32.54 28.37
N GLY A 80 4.38 31.95 28.81
CA GLY A 80 3.04 32.54 28.73
C GLY A 80 2.51 32.67 27.30
N ALA A 81 3.14 32.01 26.31
CA ALA A 81 2.72 31.99 24.92
C ALA A 81 1.60 30.99 24.65
N VAL A 82 1.44 29.99 25.53
CA VAL A 82 0.40 28.96 25.45
C VAL A 82 -0.30 28.82 26.80
N ASP A 83 -1.62 28.93 26.78
CA ASP A 83 -2.52 28.44 27.83
C ASP A 83 -2.97 27.01 27.47
N LEU A 84 -2.77 26.08 28.41
CA LEU A 84 -3.16 24.67 28.27
C LEU A 84 -4.66 24.47 28.11
N ASP A 85 -5.47 25.32 28.72
CA ASP A 85 -6.93 25.19 28.73
C ASP A 85 -7.61 26.02 27.64
N ALA A 86 -6.83 26.79 26.87
CA ALA A 86 -7.32 27.47 25.68
C ALA A 86 -7.57 26.48 24.53
N PRO A 87 -8.61 26.71 23.71
CA PRO A 87 -8.80 25.97 22.45
C PRO A 87 -7.59 26.10 21.55
N VAL A 88 -7.18 25.01 20.90
CA VAL A 88 -6.01 25.00 20.00
C VAL A 88 -6.17 25.97 18.83
N ARG A 89 -7.40 26.23 18.39
CA ARG A 89 -7.73 27.23 17.36
C ARG A 89 -7.32 28.65 17.71
N THR A 90 -7.08 28.94 18.98
CA THR A 90 -6.50 30.23 19.42
C THR A 90 -5.12 30.46 18.79
N TYR A 91 -4.36 29.39 18.57
CA TYR A 91 -3.00 29.42 18.02
C TYR A 91 -2.97 28.94 16.56
N LEU A 92 -3.86 28.02 16.19
CA LEU A 92 -3.97 27.44 14.85
C LEU A 92 -5.39 27.60 14.29
N PRO A 93 -5.77 28.79 13.79
CA PRO A 93 -7.10 29.03 13.22
C PRO A 93 -7.46 28.08 12.07
N GLU A 94 -6.46 27.54 11.37
CA GLU A 94 -6.61 26.58 10.29
C GLU A 94 -6.96 25.15 10.76
N PHE A 95 -6.96 24.88 12.07
CA PHE A 95 -7.28 23.55 12.60
C PHE A 95 -8.78 23.25 12.45
N VAL A 96 -9.11 22.41 11.49
CA VAL A 96 -10.48 21.97 11.18
C VAL A 96 -10.56 20.44 11.24
N LEU A 97 -11.71 19.93 11.70
CA LEU A 97 -12.08 18.52 11.71
C LEU A 97 -13.49 18.38 11.10
N ALA A 98 -13.93 17.15 10.86
CA ALA A 98 -15.26 16.90 10.30
C ALA A 98 -16.39 17.39 11.23
N ASP A 99 -16.14 17.40 12.55
CA ASP A 99 -16.98 18.08 13.54
C ASP A 99 -16.33 19.40 13.95
N ASP A 100 -16.74 20.49 13.29
CA ASP A 100 -16.18 21.81 13.52
C ASP A 100 -16.41 22.33 14.95
N ASN A 101 -17.52 21.91 15.59
CA ASN A 101 -17.79 22.30 16.98
C ASN A 101 -16.79 21.62 17.93
N ALA A 102 -16.51 20.33 17.71
CA ALA A 102 -15.49 19.64 18.48
C ALA A 102 -14.10 20.29 18.25
N ALA A 103 -13.75 20.60 17.01
CA ALA A 103 -12.50 21.30 16.69
C ALA A 103 -12.36 22.67 17.38
N ALA A 104 -13.47 23.39 17.56
CA ALA A 104 -13.51 24.66 18.28
C ALA A 104 -13.36 24.53 19.81
N GLU A 105 -13.63 23.36 20.38
CA GLU A 105 -13.56 23.10 21.82
C GLU A 105 -12.27 22.38 22.24
N ILE A 106 -11.57 21.71 21.32
CA ILE A 106 -10.35 20.94 21.64
C ILE A 106 -9.25 21.86 22.18
N THR A 107 -8.79 21.59 23.40
CA THR A 107 -7.73 22.36 24.07
C THR A 107 -6.34 21.75 23.88
N VAL A 108 -5.30 22.55 24.15
CA VAL A 108 -3.90 22.07 24.13
C VAL A 108 -3.69 20.94 25.15
N ARG A 109 -4.26 21.06 26.36
CA ARG A 109 -4.24 20.01 27.39
C ARG A 109 -4.86 18.72 26.87
N GLN A 110 -6.00 18.80 26.18
CA GLN A 110 -6.67 17.59 25.67
C GLN A 110 -5.83 16.86 24.62
N LEU A 111 -5.08 17.59 23.78
CA LEU A 111 -4.14 16.98 22.84
C LEU A 111 -2.98 16.29 23.57
N LEU A 112 -2.35 16.96 24.55
CA LEU A 112 -1.26 16.40 25.37
C LEU A 112 -1.68 15.14 26.16
N CYS A 113 -2.96 15.09 26.53
CA CYS A 113 -3.55 14.01 27.31
C CYS A 113 -4.26 12.94 26.47
N HIS A 114 -4.22 13.02 25.14
CA HIS A 114 -4.93 12.10 24.24
C HIS A 114 -6.45 11.99 24.52
N THR A 115 -7.10 13.13 24.80
CA THR A 115 -8.54 13.22 25.07
C THR A 115 -9.30 14.08 24.05
N SER A 116 -8.67 14.44 22.92
CA SER A 116 -9.28 15.26 21.87
C SER A 116 -10.42 14.56 21.11
N GLY A 117 -10.39 13.22 21.06
CA GLY A 117 -11.52 12.38 20.62
C GLY A 117 -11.77 12.27 19.12
N PHE A 118 -10.91 12.82 18.27
CA PHE A 118 -10.95 12.60 16.82
C PHE A 118 -10.04 11.44 16.40
N GLU A 119 -10.27 10.90 15.20
CA GLU A 119 -9.43 9.83 14.62
C GLU A 119 -7.96 10.25 14.53
N GLY A 120 -7.09 9.49 15.21
CA GLY A 120 -5.75 9.94 15.57
C GLY A 120 -4.61 9.37 14.75
N ASP A 121 -4.85 8.38 13.90
CA ASP A 121 -3.80 7.65 13.17
C ASP A 121 -3.77 8.02 11.68
N VAL A 122 -3.36 9.26 11.41
CA VAL A 122 -3.22 9.83 10.06
C VAL A 122 -1.74 9.93 9.66
N PHE A 123 -1.28 8.99 8.84
CA PHE A 123 0.13 8.87 8.43
C PHE A 123 0.41 9.35 7.00
N THR A 124 -0.43 10.21 6.45
CA THR A 124 -0.29 10.70 5.07
C THR A 124 1.07 11.36 4.86
N ASP A 125 1.82 10.88 3.86
CA ASP A 125 3.09 11.49 3.47
C ASP A 125 2.83 12.76 2.67
N THR A 126 3.28 13.89 3.21
CA THR A 126 3.15 15.23 2.61
C THR A 126 4.47 15.70 1.98
N GLY A 127 5.44 14.79 1.80
CA GLY A 127 6.77 15.04 1.28
C GLY A 127 7.81 15.27 2.37
N ARG A 128 9.04 15.53 1.93
CA ARG A 128 10.23 15.67 2.81
C ARG A 128 10.57 17.12 3.15
N GLY A 129 9.76 18.10 2.74
CA GLY A 129 10.02 19.53 2.99
C GLY A 129 9.75 19.94 4.43
N ASP A 130 10.27 21.11 4.82
CA ASP A 130 10.07 21.67 6.17
C ASP A 130 8.62 22.03 6.47
N ASP A 131 7.78 22.11 5.43
CA ASP A 131 6.35 22.33 5.51
C ASP A 131 5.53 21.03 5.64
N ALA A 132 6.17 19.89 5.89
CA ALA A 132 5.49 18.59 5.96
C ALA A 132 4.43 18.53 7.08
N VAL A 133 4.77 18.97 8.29
CA VAL A 133 3.80 19.01 9.41
C VAL A 133 2.66 19.99 9.10
N ALA A 134 2.99 21.16 8.53
CA ALA A 134 2.00 22.16 8.10
C ALA A 134 1.00 21.62 7.07
N LYS A 135 1.48 20.85 6.09
CA LYS A 135 0.65 20.23 5.05
C LYS A 135 -0.27 19.13 5.58
N LEU A 136 0.03 18.53 6.74
CA LEU A 136 -0.82 17.51 7.35
C LEU A 136 -2.09 18.09 7.95
N ILE A 137 -2.02 19.28 8.55
CA ILE A 137 -3.14 19.92 9.26
C ILE A 137 -4.42 20.05 8.41
N PRO A 138 -4.40 20.56 7.17
CA PRO A 138 -5.61 20.64 6.36
C PRO A 138 -6.19 19.27 5.99
N LEU A 139 -5.39 18.19 6.03
CA LEU A 139 -5.87 16.83 5.79
C LEU A 139 -6.69 16.26 6.95
N LEU A 140 -6.64 16.91 8.12
CA LEU A 140 -7.46 16.53 9.27
C LEU A 140 -8.92 16.99 9.14
N ALA A 141 -9.24 17.86 8.17
CA ALA A 141 -10.58 18.43 7.99
C ALA A 141 -11.69 17.38 7.80
N ASP A 142 -11.36 16.21 7.25
CA ASP A 142 -12.30 15.12 7.03
C ASP A 142 -12.26 14.05 8.15
N MET A 143 -11.44 14.25 9.19
CA MET A 143 -11.29 13.25 10.25
C MET A 143 -12.50 13.23 11.18
N PRO A 144 -13.13 12.05 11.39
CA PRO A 144 -14.34 11.94 12.18
C PRO A 144 -14.06 12.10 13.67
N GLN A 145 -15.02 12.68 14.38
CA GLN A 145 -15.06 12.69 15.84
C GLN A 145 -15.57 11.33 16.36
N LEU A 146 -14.76 10.64 17.18
CA LEU A 146 -15.07 9.35 17.79
C LEU A 146 -15.93 9.52 19.06
N PHE A 147 -15.60 10.50 19.89
CA PHE A 147 -16.28 10.87 21.14
C PHE A 147 -16.04 12.35 21.49
N ALA A 148 -16.79 12.92 22.43
CA ALA A 148 -16.67 14.36 22.71
C ALA A 148 -15.27 14.72 23.30
N PRO A 149 -14.70 15.90 23.00
CA PRO A 149 -13.44 16.34 23.61
C PRO A 149 -13.48 16.24 25.15
N GLY A 150 -12.44 15.66 25.75
CA GLY A 150 -12.34 15.41 27.19
C GLY A 150 -13.13 14.20 27.71
N GLU A 151 -13.91 13.49 26.89
CA GLU A 151 -14.77 12.39 27.36
C GLU A 151 -13.98 11.15 27.80
N MET A 152 -12.94 10.77 27.06
CA MET A 152 -12.13 9.59 27.34
C MET A 152 -10.74 9.66 26.70
N PHE A 153 -9.85 8.76 27.12
CA PHE A 153 -8.55 8.56 26.51
C PHE A 153 -8.67 7.79 25.19
N SER A 154 -8.05 8.32 24.13
CA SER A 154 -7.75 7.61 22.90
C SER A 154 -6.44 8.14 22.34
N TYR A 155 -5.43 7.27 22.33
CA TYR A 155 -4.11 7.59 21.80
C TYR A 155 -4.22 8.19 20.39
N SER A 156 -3.53 9.31 20.13
CA SER A 156 -3.67 10.08 18.89
C SER A 156 -2.33 10.64 18.44
N ASN A 157 -1.83 10.15 17.31
CA ASN A 157 -0.61 10.64 16.68
C ASN A 157 -0.83 12.00 15.99
N ALA A 158 -1.95 12.14 15.28
CA ALA A 158 -2.37 13.37 14.63
C ALA A 158 -2.55 14.51 15.64
N GLY A 159 -3.04 14.23 16.85
CA GLY A 159 -3.12 15.22 17.92
C GLY A 159 -1.76 15.80 18.33
N PHE A 160 -0.71 14.97 18.33
CA PHE A 160 0.66 15.44 18.56
C PHE A 160 1.24 16.17 17.35
N CYS A 161 0.81 15.85 16.12
CA CYS A 161 1.18 16.64 14.94
C CYS A 161 0.57 18.05 14.98
N VAL A 162 -0.65 18.21 15.51
CA VAL A 162 -1.25 19.52 15.78
C VAL A 162 -0.44 20.29 16.82
N LEU A 163 0.02 19.64 17.89
CA LEU A 163 0.92 20.26 18.88
C LEU A 163 2.27 20.66 18.28
N GLY A 164 2.86 19.82 17.43
CA GLY A 164 4.08 20.15 16.69
C GLY A 164 3.88 21.35 15.78
N ARG A 165 2.75 21.42 15.07
CA ARG A 165 2.42 22.61 14.27
C ARG A 165 2.28 23.87 15.13
N LEU A 166 1.64 23.76 16.29
CA LEU A 166 1.51 24.88 17.22
C LEU A 166 2.89 25.41 17.62
N VAL A 167 3.85 24.51 17.89
CA VAL A 167 5.25 24.89 18.15
C VAL A 167 5.86 25.59 16.93
N GLU A 168 5.70 25.05 15.72
CA GLU A 168 6.24 25.68 14.49
C GLU A 168 5.71 27.10 14.29
N VAL A 169 4.41 27.32 14.50
CA VAL A 169 3.76 28.61 14.33
C VAL A 169 4.25 29.60 15.37
N LEU A 170 4.31 29.21 16.64
CA LEU A 170 4.71 30.12 17.73
C LEU A 170 6.22 30.38 17.77
N ARG A 171 7.05 29.45 17.27
CA ARG A 171 8.51 29.62 17.15
C ARG A 171 8.95 30.19 15.81
N GLY A 172 8.10 30.17 14.79
CA GLY A 172 8.43 30.58 13.42
C GLY A 172 9.52 29.73 12.76
N LYS A 173 9.65 28.46 13.17
CA LYS A 173 10.72 27.54 12.73
C LYS A 173 10.16 26.14 12.49
N PRO A 174 10.79 25.33 11.62
CA PRO A 174 10.40 23.93 11.45
C PRO A 174 10.54 23.14 12.75
N TYR A 175 9.72 22.12 12.93
CA TYR A 175 9.68 21.33 14.17
C TYR A 175 11.05 20.73 14.54
N ASP A 176 11.77 20.19 13.56
CA ASP A 176 13.09 19.57 13.75
C ASP A 176 14.13 20.57 14.28
N THR A 177 14.06 21.82 13.81
CA THR A 177 14.88 22.93 14.32
C THR A 177 14.51 23.30 15.74
N CYS A 178 13.22 23.22 16.10
CA CYS A 178 12.77 23.50 17.45
C CYS A 178 13.27 22.43 18.44
N LEU A 179 13.26 21.16 18.05
CA LEU A 179 13.86 20.08 18.84
C LEU A 179 15.35 20.35 19.13
N ASP A 180 16.11 20.70 18.09
CA ASP A 180 17.54 20.93 18.22
C ASP A 180 17.86 22.17 19.08
N GLU A 181 17.25 23.31 18.77
CA GLU A 181 17.58 24.58 19.43
C GLU A 181 17.09 24.69 20.88
N TYR A 182 15.91 24.15 21.19
CA TYR A 182 15.28 24.35 22.48
C TYR A 182 15.40 23.15 23.42
N LEU A 183 15.82 21.98 22.92
CA LEU A 183 16.03 20.79 23.74
C LEU A 183 17.44 20.21 23.56
N SER A 184 17.83 19.79 22.35
CA SER A 184 19.12 19.07 22.17
C SER A 184 20.33 19.91 22.58
N LYS A 185 20.45 21.13 22.06
CA LYS A 185 21.57 22.04 22.37
C LYS A 185 21.61 22.47 23.83
N PRO A 186 20.51 22.93 24.46
CA PRO A 186 20.49 23.25 25.89
C PRO A 186 20.83 22.07 26.82
N LEU A 187 20.57 20.83 26.37
CA LEU A 187 20.94 19.62 27.09
C LEU A 187 22.35 19.11 26.76
N GLY A 188 23.06 19.75 25.83
CA GLY A 188 24.39 19.35 25.39
C GLY A 188 24.42 18.03 24.60
N LEU A 189 23.30 17.64 23.99
CA LEU A 189 23.18 16.39 23.24
C LEU A 189 23.83 16.53 21.86
N THR A 190 24.67 15.56 21.50
CA THR A 190 25.47 15.61 20.26
C THR A 190 25.12 14.51 19.26
N HIS A 191 24.26 13.56 19.63
CA HIS A 191 23.89 12.42 18.80
C HIS A 191 22.37 12.35 18.56
N THR A 192 21.74 13.51 18.37
CA THR A 192 20.31 13.62 18.05
C THR A 192 20.09 13.76 16.55
N ALA A 193 19.32 12.86 15.96
CA ALA A 193 19.00 12.84 14.54
C ALA A 193 17.49 12.95 14.32
N PRO A 194 16.95 14.14 13.96
CA PRO A 194 15.53 14.32 13.73
C PRO A 194 15.05 13.73 12.38
N SER A 195 15.96 13.44 11.45
CA SER A 195 15.62 12.82 10.17
C SER A 195 16.64 11.76 9.72
N PRO A 196 16.32 10.94 8.69
CA PRO A 196 17.26 10.01 8.09
C PRO A 196 18.54 10.70 7.58
N TYR A 197 18.46 11.97 7.15
CA TYR A 197 19.61 12.71 6.62
C TYR A 197 20.63 13.08 7.71
N GLU A 198 20.19 13.31 8.94
CA GLU A 198 21.08 13.45 10.08
C GLU A 198 21.47 12.08 10.66
N ALA A 199 20.57 11.09 10.62
CA ALA A 199 20.85 9.76 11.17
C ALA A 199 22.04 9.09 10.47
N ILE A 200 22.17 9.24 9.14
CA ILE A 200 23.30 8.69 8.38
C ILE A 200 24.67 9.29 8.77
N MET A 201 24.69 10.41 9.50
CA MET A 201 25.93 10.99 10.04
C MET A 201 26.42 10.24 11.28
N HIS A 202 25.62 9.30 11.81
CA HIS A 202 25.91 8.46 12.96
C HIS A 202 25.88 6.97 12.58
N ARG A 203 26.29 6.10 13.51
CA ARG A 203 26.01 4.66 13.41
C ARG A 203 24.52 4.42 13.69
N ALA A 204 23.69 4.54 12.66
CA ALA A 204 22.24 4.42 12.77
C ALA A 204 21.75 2.98 12.64
N ALA A 205 20.87 2.59 13.56
CA ALA A 205 20.10 1.36 13.45
C ALA A 205 19.09 1.44 12.29
N ILE A 206 18.99 0.34 11.53
CA ILE A 206 17.83 0.09 10.68
C ILE A 206 16.94 -0.94 11.36
N GLY A 207 15.62 -0.79 11.22
CA GLY A 207 14.69 -1.75 11.80
C GLY A 207 14.76 -3.12 11.13
N HIS A 208 14.39 -4.16 11.85
CA HIS A 208 14.22 -5.51 11.34
C HIS A 208 12.83 -6.05 11.69
N LEU A 209 12.17 -6.67 10.71
CA LEU A 209 10.85 -7.29 10.82
C LEU A 209 10.98 -8.82 10.85
N PRO A 210 9.99 -9.55 11.39
CA PRO A 210 9.96 -11.00 11.31
C PRO A 210 10.04 -11.49 9.85
N SER A 211 10.88 -12.50 9.59
CA SER A 211 10.88 -13.18 8.29
C SER A 211 9.59 -14.00 8.11
N PRO A 212 8.90 -13.90 6.96
CA PRO A 212 7.81 -14.81 6.62
C PRO A 212 8.22 -16.30 6.58
N GLU A 213 9.51 -16.58 6.37
CA GLU A 213 10.07 -17.92 6.23
C GLU A 213 10.55 -18.51 7.57
N GLY A 214 10.61 -17.69 8.63
CA GLY A 214 11.02 -18.13 9.97
C GLY A 214 12.54 -18.07 10.25
N ASP A 215 13.35 -17.62 9.29
CA ASP A 215 14.83 -17.58 9.39
C ASP A 215 15.39 -16.39 10.22
N GLY A 216 14.58 -15.86 11.14
CA GLY A 216 14.92 -14.72 11.99
C GLY A 216 14.63 -13.35 11.35
N PRO A 217 15.02 -12.23 12.00
CA PRO A 217 14.63 -10.91 11.51
C PRO A 217 15.34 -10.50 10.22
N VAL A 218 14.60 -9.87 9.31
CA VAL A 218 15.04 -9.29 8.03
C VAL A 218 14.90 -7.77 8.05
N LEU A 219 15.66 -7.03 7.24
CA LEU A 219 15.60 -5.56 7.24
C LEU A 219 14.19 -5.04 6.92
N ALA A 220 13.80 -3.98 7.63
CA ALA A 220 12.63 -3.19 7.29
C ALA A 220 12.82 -2.51 5.92
N PRO A 221 11.78 -2.41 5.08
CA PRO A 221 11.85 -1.85 3.73
C PRO A 221 12.03 -0.32 3.71
N VAL A 222 11.79 0.35 4.85
CA VAL A 222 11.94 1.78 5.04
C VAL A 222 12.61 2.04 6.39
N TRP A 223 13.38 3.13 6.50
CA TRP A 223 14.01 3.50 7.76
C TRP A 223 12.99 4.10 8.74
N SER A 224 12.11 5.01 8.28
CA SER A 224 11.15 5.75 9.12
C SER A 224 9.77 5.83 8.50
N LEU A 225 8.78 6.26 9.30
CA LEU A 225 7.49 6.73 8.81
C LEU A 225 7.60 8.15 8.20
N ALA A 226 6.48 8.73 7.77
CA ALA A 226 6.43 10.03 7.09
C ALA A 226 6.91 11.22 7.95
N ARG A 227 7.54 12.21 7.30
CA ARG A 227 8.01 13.46 7.95
C ARG A 227 6.87 14.31 8.51
N SER A 228 5.68 14.22 7.92
CA SER A 228 4.46 14.85 8.44
C SER A 228 4.14 14.47 9.89
N ASN A 229 4.63 13.32 10.35
CA ASN A 229 4.33 12.74 11.65
C ASN A 229 5.50 12.83 12.67
N VAL A 230 6.53 13.66 12.42
CA VAL A 230 7.69 13.75 13.32
C VAL A 230 7.32 14.07 14.78
N PRO A 231 6.39 14.99 15.08
CA PRO A 231 5.94 15.24 16.46
C PRO A 231 5.28 14.02 17.12
N GLY A 232 4.66 13.14 16.31
CA GLY A 232 4.11 11.86 16.76
C GLY A 232 5.16 10.78 17.01
N GLY A 233 6.40 10.97 16.56
CA GLY A 233 7.51 10.03 16.75
C GLY A 233 7.84 9.16 15.55
N SER A 234 7.76 9.71 14.33
CA SER A 234 8.05 8.96 13.11
C SER A 234 9.55 8.75 12.81
N MET A 235 10.45 9.61 13.32
CA MET A 235 11.83 9.70 12.79
C MET A 235 12.94 9.94 13.83
N LEU A 236 12.68 10.63 14.95
CA LEU A 236 13.71 11.05 15.89
C LEU A 236 14.51 9.86 16.43
N ALA A 237 15.84 9.93 16.28
CA ALA A 237 16.78 8.89 16.71
C ALA A 237 17.90 9.48 17.59
N MET A 238 18.37 8.69 18.56
CA MET A 238 19.45 9.04 19.49
C MET A 238 19.99 7.80 20.22
N PRO A 239 21.15 7.86 20.90
CA PRO A 239 21.59 6.80 21.81
C PRO A 239 20.80 6.84 23.13
N PRO A 240 20.71 5.74 23.88
CA PRO A 240 19.91 5.68 25.11
C PRO A 240 20.42 6.63 26.21
N ARG A 241 21.72 6.96 26.23
CA ARG A 241 22.29 7.94 27.19
C ARG A 241 21.77 9.37 26.99
N ASP A 242 21.54 9.79 25.75
CA ASP A 242 21.00 11.11 25.44
C ASP A 242 19.52 11.15 25.85
N LEU A 243 18.80 10.03 25.66
CA LEU A 243 17.43 9.89 26.14
C LEU A 243 17.33 9.91 27.67
N ILE A 244 18.27 9.27 28.38
CA ILE A 244 18.38 9.36 29.84
C ILE A 244 18.64 10.80 30.29
N THR A 245 19.51 11.53 29.59
CA THR A 245 19.80 12.95 29.88
C THR A 245 18.54 13.81 29.75
N PHE A 246 17.75 13.61 28.68
CA PHE A 246 16.46 14.27 28.53
C PHE A 246 15.47 13.89 29.67
N ALA A 247 15.39 12.61 30.03
CA ALA A 247 14.52 12.16 31.11
C ALA A 247 14.93 12.75 32.47
N ARG A 248 16.23 12.86 32.74
CA ARG A 248 16.78 13.49 33.95
C ARG A 248 16.37 14.94 34.09
N MET A 249 16.36 15.71 33.01
CA MET A 249 15.90 17.10 33.06
C MET A 249 14.48 17.24 33.64
N HIS A 250 13.57 16.30 33.36
CA HIS A 250 12.22 16.28 33.97
C HIS A 250 12.20 15.91 35.46
N ILE A 251 13.18 15.12 35.91
CA ILE A 251 13.31 14.72 37.32
C ILE A 251 13.99 15.82 38.13
N ASP A 252 15.01 16.46 37.56
CA ASP A 252 15.84 17.50 38.15
C ASP A 252 15.19 18.89 38.10
N GLY A 253 13.85 18.94 38.10
CA GLY A 253 13.08 20.19 38.15
C GLY A 253 13.31 21.11 36.94
N GLY A 254 13.54 20.52 35.77
CA GLY A 254 13.72 21.22 34.49
C GLY A 254 15.15 21.70 34.22
N LEU A 255 16.15 21.21 34.97
CA LEU A 255 17.55 21.55 34.80
C LEU A 255 18.29 20.50 33.96
N GLY A 256 19.08 20.96 32.99
CA GLY A 256 20.04 20.14 32.26
C GLY A 256 21.29 19.81 33.11
N PRO A 257 22.19 18.96 32.60
CA PRO A 257 23.37 18.50 33.34
C PRO A 257 24.33 19.62 33.79
N ASP A 258 24.40 20.72 33.05
CA ASP A 258 25.23 21.89 33.35
C ASP A 258 24.51 22.95 34.20
N GLY A 259 23.28 22.65 34.64
CA GLY A 259 22.42 23.59 35.35
C GLY A 259 21.62 24.53 34.45
N THR A 260 21.68 24.38 33.13
CA THR A 260 20.84 25.14 32.18
C THR A 260 19.37 24.84 32.45
N ARG A 261 18.55 25.88 32.64
CA ARG A 261 17.11 25.72 32.80
C ARG A 261 16.44 25.53 31.45
N VAL A 262 15.97 24.31 31.18
CA VAL A 262 15.24 23.94 29.97
C VAL A 262 13.73 24.08 30.17
N LEU A 263 13.26 23.79 31.39
CA LEU A 263 11.85 23.90 31.77
C LEU A 263 11.74 24.47 33.20
N SER A 264 10.65 25.11 33.55
CA SER A 264 10.37 25.47 34.95
C SER A 264 10.17 24.21 35.80
N ALA A 265 10.50 24.30 37.09
CA ALA A 265 10.27 23.17 38.00
C ALA A 265 8.78 22.83 38.12
N GLU A 266 7.90 23.83 37.99
CA GLU A 266 6.45 23.67 37.98
C GLU A 266 6.00 22.88 36.74
N SER A 267 6.45 23.27 35.54
CA SER A 267 6.10 22.58 34.30
C SER A 267 6.65 21.16 34.25
N ALA A 268 7.89 20.94 34.69
CA ALA A 268 8.49 19.60 34.79
C ALA A 268 7.70 18.67 35.74
N LEU A 269 7.19 19.22 36.84
CA LEU A 269 6.31 18.50 37.76
C LEU A 269 4.93 18.25 37.14
N ALA A 270 4.31 19.28 36.57
CA ALA A 270 2.98 19.22 35.95
C ALA A 270 2.90 18.15 34.85
N MET A 271 3.96 18.00 34.05
CA MET A 271 4.03 16.98 33.01
C MET A 271 3.91 15.54 33.55
N ARG A 272 4.35 15.30 34.78
CA ARG A 272 4.31 13.98 35.44
C ARG A 272 3.12 13.83 36.41
N GLN A 273 2.28 14.86 36.53
CA GLN A 273 1.06 14.77 37.31
C GLN A 273 -0.05 14.11 36.51
N ARG A 274 -0.86 13.28 37.19
CA ARG A 274 -1.97 12.58 36.57
C ARG A 274 -3.03 13.54 36.05
N GLN A 275 -3.29 13.45 34.74
CA GLN A 275 -4.36 14.16 34.04
C GLN A 275 -5.52 13.21 33.71
N VAL A 276 -5.20 11.96 33.31
CA VAL A 276 -6.18 10.97 32.86
C VAL A 276 -5.93 9.62 33.53
N GLU A 277 -7.01 8.97 33.95
CA GLU A 277 -7.02 7.59 34.45
C GLU A 277 -7.10 6.62 33.27
N LEU A 278 -6.20 5.64 33.23
CA LEU A 278 -6.16 4.61 32.20
C LEU A 278 -6.62 3.26 32.77
N PRO A 279 -7.32 2.44 31.98
CA PRO A 279 -7.50 1.04 32.37
C PRO A 279 -6.13 0.39 32.51
N ASN A 280 -5.97 -0.50 33.48
CA ASN A 280 -4.73 -1.25 33.63
C ASN A 280 -4.55 -2.22 32.45
N LEU A 281 -3.83 -1.77 31.44
CA LEU A 281 -3.49 -2.57 30.26
C LEU A 281 -2.10 -3.21 30.38
N GLY A 282 -1.36 -2.94 31.45
CA GLY A 282 0.01 -3.42 31.68
C GLY A 282 1.11 -2.59 31.00
N PHE A 283 0.92 -2.18 29.74
CA PHE A 283 2.00 -1.57 28.94
C PHE A 283 1.94 -0.04 28.79
N ILE A 284 0.77 0.61 28.81
CA ILE A 284 0.65 2.09 28.67
C ILE A 284 0.58 2.86 30.01
N GLY A 285 0.75 2.16 31.13
CA GLY A 285 0.51 2.71 32.46
C GLY A 285 -0.95 2.66 32.91
N THR A 286 -1.18 3.13 34.13
CA THR A 286 -2.50 3.26 34.78
C THR A 286 -2.99 4.71 34.83
N GLY A 287 -2.13 5.66 34.44
CA GLY A 287 -2.50 7.05 34.25
C GLY A 287 -1.67 7.71 33.15
N TRP A 288 -2.09 8.90 32.75
CA TRP A 288 -1.40 9.73 31.77
C TRP A 288 -1.23 11.15 32.31
N GLY A 289 -0.03 11.71 32.12
CA GLY A 289 0.30 13.10 32.42
C GLY A 289 0.15 14.02 31.21
N LEU A 290 0.93 15.10 31.16
CA LEU A 290 1.08 15.88 29.92
C LEU A 290 2.22 15.25 29.11
N GLY A 291 1.85 14.28 28.27
CA GLY A 291 2.78 13.51 27.43
C GLY A 291 3.41 12.27 28.08
N TRP A 292 3.51 12.19 29.41
CA TRP A 292 4.10 11.03 30.11
C TRP A 292 3.08 9.92 30.43
N SER A 293 3.51 8.66 30.34
CA SER A 293 2.78 7.54 30.94
C SER A 293 3.14 7.40 32.43
N LEU A 294 2.12 7.13 33.25
CA LEU A 294 2.25 6.98 34.70
C LEU A 294 1.88 5.55 35.09
N PHE A 295 2.75 4.91 35.86
CA PHE A 295 2.63 3.52 36.27
C PHE A 295 2.54 3.46 37.80
N ASP A 296 1.38 3.05 38.33
CA ASP A 296 1.23 2.75 39.76
C ASP A 296 1.54 1.27 39.99
N TRP A 297 2.82 0.93 40.06
CA TRP A 297 3.21 -0.44 40.38
C TRP A 297 3.13 -0.67 41.89
N PRO A 298 2.89 -1.91 42.34
CA PRO A 298 2.74 -2.22 43.77
C PRO A 298 3.93 -1.77 44.63
N ASP A 299 5.14 -1.81 44.05
CA ASP A 299 6.40 -1.54 44.73
C ASP A 299 6.85 -0.07 44.59
N GLY A 300 6.14 0.77 43.83
CA GLY A 300 6.49 2.18 43.67
C GLY A 300 5.93 2.83 42.41
N ALA A 301 5.87 4.17 42.42
CA ALA A 301 5.44 4.96 41.26
C ALA A 301 6.56 5.07 40.21
N VAL A 302 6.22 4.77 38.96
CA VAL A 302 7.16 4.85 37.82
C VAL A 302 6.58 5.78 36.76
N VAL A 303 7.44 6.58 36.16
CA VAL A 303 7.12 7.44 35.01
C VAL A 303 7.87 6.89 33.80
N GLY A 304 7.25 6.90 32.63
CA GLY A 304 7.92 6.38 31.43
C GLY A 304 7.15 6.64 30.16
N HIS A 305 7.70 6.14 29.06
CA HIS A 305 7.03 6.08 27.78
C HIS A 305 7.72 5.02 26.91
N ASP A 306 6.97 4.36 26.03
CA ASP A 306 7.50 3.39 25.07
C ASP A 306 7.37 3.91 23.64
N GLY A 307 8.23 3.44 22.74
CA GLY A 307 8.27 3.86 21.35
C GLY A 307 8.35 2.65 20.43
N GLY A 308 7.63 2.71 19.31
CA GLY A 308 7.75 1.76 18.22
C GLY A 308 7.75 2.49 16.89
N THR A 309 8.60 2.04 15.99
CA THR A 309 8.60 2.44 14.57
C THR A 309 8.75 1.18 13.70
N VAL A 310 9.10 1.34 12.42
CA VAL A 310 9.20 0.21 11.49
C VAL A 310 10.41 -0.65 11.89
N GLY A 311 10.16 -1.72 12.64
CA GLY A 311 11.18 -2.69 13.06
C GLY A 311 12.12 -2.20 14.17
N GLN A 312 11.78 -1.13 14.91
CA GLN A 312 12.54 -0.66 16.07
C GLN A 312 11.61 -0.42 17.27
N SER A 313 12.12 -0.69 18.47
CA SER A 313 11.40 -0.50 19.74
C SER A 313 12.27 0.24 20.76
N ALA A 314 11.65 1.08 21.58
CA ALA A 314 12.31 1.86 22.61
C ALA A 314 11.49 1.80 23.91
N PHE A 315 12.16 1.65 25.04
CA PHE A 315 11.53 1.59 26.37
C PHE A 315 12.25 2.54 27.31
N LEU A 316 11.52 3.40 28.01
CA LEU A 316 12.05 4.31 29.01
C LEU A 316 11.26 4.18 30.32
N ARG A 317 11.97 3.92 31.42
CA ARG A 317 11.41 3.92 32.78
C ARG A 317 12.25 4.80 33.68
N VAL A 318 11.58 5.58 34.51
CA VAL A 318 12.15 6.51 35.47
C VAL A 318 11.46 6.30 36.80
N VAL A 319 12.24 6.12 37.86
CA VAL A 319 11.80 5.93 39.23
C VAL A 319 12.28 7.13 40.04
N PRO A 320 11.50 8.23 40.10
CA PRO A 320 11.98 9.49 40.67
C PRO A 320 12.38 9.37 42.14
N GLU A 321 11.61 8.62 42.93
CA GLU A 321 11.86 8.44 44.37
C GLU A 321 13.16 7.69 44.67
N HIS A 322 13.64 6.90 43.73
CA HIS A 322 14.88 6.13 43.86
C HIS A 322 16.06 6.74 43.09
N ASP A 323 15.85 7.86 42.38
CA ASP A 323 16.87 8.47 41.51
C ASP A 323 17.44 7.46 40.49
N VAL A 324 16.56 6.68 39.85
CA VAL A 324 16.94 5.63 38.87
C VAL A 324 16.21 5.86 37.55
N ALA A 325 16.89 5.65 36.42
CA ALA A 325 16.28 5.62 35.10
C ALA A 325 16.94 4.57 34.20
N VAL A 326 16.18 3.98 33.28
CA VAL A 326 16.68 3.00 32.32
C VAL A 326 16.02 3.20 30.96
N ALA A 327 16.86 3.19 29.92
CA ALA A 327 16.45 3.27 28.53
C ALA A 327 17.00 2.04 27.77
N LEU A 328 16.13 1.32 27.05
CA LEU A 328 16.49 0.19 26.20
C LEU A 328 15.98 0.45 24.77
N LEU A 329 16.89 0.46 23.80
CA LEU A 329 16.58 0.68 22.38
C LEU A 329 16.99 -0.57 21.58
N THR A 330 16.12 -1.04 20.70
CA THR A 330 16.33 -2.27 19.91
C THR A 330 15.90 -2.09 18.46
N ASN A 331 16.43 -2.92 17.55
CA ASN A 331 16.15 -2.83 16.11
C ASN A 331 15.54 -4.10 15.50
N GLY A 332 14.72 -4.83 16.27
CA GLY A 332 13.95 -5.99 15.79
C GLY A 332 13.90 -7.13 16.81
N GLY A 333 13.41 -8.30 16.38
CA GLY A 333 13.30 -9.50 17.22
C GLY A 333 12.16 -9.48 18.24
N ASP A 334 12.21 -10.38 19.23
CA ASP A 334 11.21 -10.49 20.29
C ASP A 334 11.55 -9.56 21.47
N THR A 335 11.09 -8.32 21.36
CA THR A 335 11.54 -7.23 22.23
C THR A 335 10.93 -7.23 23.64
N LEU A 336 9.75 -7.83 23.83
CA LEU A 336 9.02 -7.77 25.10
C LEU A 336 9.61 -8.69 26.18
N PRO A 337 10.00 -9.95 25.88
CA PRO A 337 10.77 -10.79 26.80
C PRO A 337 12.12 -10.16 27.16
N LEU A 338 12.84 -9.61 26.16
CA LEU A 338 14.10 -8.89 26.40
C LEU A 338 13.90 -7.73 27.38
N TYR A 339 12.89 -6.89 27.15
CA TYR A 339 12.52 -5.80 28.07
C TYR A 339 12.21 -6.33 29.47
N THR A 340 11.37 -7.36 29.58
CA THR A 340 10.92 -7.89 30.88
C THR A 340 12.09 -8.45 31.70
N THR A 341 12.98 -9.19 31.05
CA THR A 341 14.17 -9.76 31.68
C THR A 341 15.17 -8.67 32.06
N LEU A 342 15.54 -7.81 31.11
CA LEU A 342 16.61 -6.82 31.30
C LEU A 342 16.13 -5.69 32.21
N VAL A 343 15.09 -4.94 31.81
CA VAL A 343 14.61 -3.78 32.57
C VAL A 343 14.06 -4.22 33.94
N GLY A 344 13.42 -5.39 34.00
CA GLY A 344 12.94 -5.94 35.27
C GLY A 344 14.05 -6.29 36.25
N HIS A 345 15.19 -6.78 35.76
CA HIS A 345 16.36 -7.00 36.60
C HIS A 345 16.94 -5.67 37.08
N VAL A 346 17.16 -4.71 36.17
CA VAL A 346 17.69 -3.37 36.51
C VAL A 346 16.86 -2.70 37.61
N LEU A 347 15.53 -2.61 37.43
CA LEU A 347 14.66 -1.91 38.37
C LEU A 347 14.55 -2.62 39.73
N ARG A 348 14.59 -3.97 39.74
CA ARG A 348 14.59 -4.74 40.98
C ARG A 348 15.86 -4.52 41.78
N GLU A 349 17.02 -4.57 41.13
CA GLU A 349 18.30 -4.43 41.81
C GLU A 349 18.53 -3.02 42.36
N LEU A 350 18.20 -1.99 41.57
CA LEU A 350 18.49 -0.60 41.90
C LEU A 350 17.38 0.09 42.70
N ALA A 351 16.11 -0.21 42.43
CA ALA A 351 14.97 0.46 43.05
C ALA A 351 14.09 -0.47 43.89
N GLY A 352 14.32 -1.78 43.89
CA GLY A 352 13.44 -2.74 44.57
C GLY A 352 12.08 -2.91 43.89
N ILE A 353 11.95 -2.42 42.65
CA ILE A 353 10.68 -2.39 41.92
C ILE A 353 10.55 -3.63 41.02
N GLY A 354 9.53 -4.44 41.27
CA GLY A 354 9.15 -5.52 40.38
C GLY A 354 8.32 -5.04 39.20
N LEU A 355 8.69 -5.44 37.98
CA LEU A 355 7.79 -5.32 36.83
C LEU A 355 6.53 -6.17 37.07
N PRO A 356 5.32 -5.58 37.05
CA PRO A 356 4.10 -6.36 37.17
C PRO A 356 3.96 -7.33 35.99
N ALA A 357 3.42 -8.51 36.26
CA ALA A 357 3.01 -9.41 35.21
C ALA A 357 1.92 -8.74 34.34
N LEU A 358 2.01 -8.94 33.03
CA LEU A 358 0.97 -8.50 32.11
C LEU A 358 -0.36 -9.19 32.44
N PRO A 359 -1.50 -8.52 32.21
CA PRO A 359 -2.82 -9.13 32.35
C PRO A 359 -2.93 -10.45 31.58
N ALA A 360 -3.13 -11.56 32.32
CA ALA A 360 -3.21 -12.91 31.78
C ALA A 360 -4.55 -13.59 32.15
N PRO A 361 -5.02 -14.55 31.33
CA PRO A 361 -6.19 -15.37 31.65
C PRO A 361 -6.07 -16.03 33.02
N GLY A 362 -7.11 -15.90 33.86
CA GLY A 362 -7.16 -16.52 35.20
C GLY A 362 -6.49 -15.75 36.34
N ALA A 363 -5.79 -14.64 36.06
CA ALA A 363 -5.07 -13.85 37.08
C ALA A 363 -5.98 -12.97 37.96
N ARG A 364 -7.27 -12.77 37.62
CA ARG A 364 -8.28 -12.28 38.58
C ARG A 364 -9.71 -12.65 38.18
N SER A 365 -10.39 -13.40 39.06
CA SER A 365 -11.82 -13.69 39.00
C SER A 365 -12.48 -13.58 40.39
N ALA A 366 -13.72 -13.06 40.43
CA ALA A 366 -14.74 -13.04 41.51
C ALA A 366 -14.77 -11.80 42.45
N PRO A 367 -15.95 -11.32 42.94
CA PRO A 367 -17.30 -11.92 42.95
C PRO A 367 -18.40 -11.13 42.19
N GLY A 368 -19.39 -11.87 41.66
CA GLY A 368 -20.57 -11.32 40.96
C GLY A 368 -20.80 -11.88 39.56
N ALA A 369 -20.49 -13.16 39.34
CA ALA A 369 -20.64 -13.83 38.05
C ALA A 369 -22.12 -13.93 37.64
N GLU A 370 -22.66 -12.88 37.01
CA GLU A 370 -23.76 -13.01 36.07
C GLU A 370 -23.36 -14.00 34.96
N SER A 371 -24.31 -14.77 34.45
CA SER A 371 -24.06 -15.82 33.47
C SER A 371 -23.32 -15.29 32.23
N ALA A 372 -22.31 -16.06 31.77
CA ALA A 372 -21.41 -15.70 30.67
C ALA A 372 -22.16 -15.22 29.39
N GLY A 373 -23.33 -15.79 29.11
CA GLY A 373 -24.15 -15.44 27.94
C GLY A 373 -24.72 -14.01 27.94
N ALA A 374 -25.09 -13.44 29.11
CA ALA A 374 -25.64 -12.09 29.17
C ALA A 374 -24.54 -11.02 28.98
N ARG A 375 -23.34 -11.28 29.51
CA ARG A 375 -22.19 -10.37 29.45
C ARG A 375 -21.52 -10.35 28.06
N ALA A 376 -21.48 -11.50 27.37
CA ALA A 376 -20.87 -11.62 26.03
C ALA A 376 -21.54 -10.72 24.99
N SER A 377 -22.89 -10.68 24.95
CA SER A 377 -23.65 -9.88 23.99
C SER A 377 -23.33 -8.38 24.00
N ARG A 378 -22.85 -7.85 25.14
CA ARG A 378 -22.50 -6.44 25.31
C ARG A 378 -21.22 -6.05 24.56
N PHE A 379 -20.30 -7.00 24.38
CA PHE A 379 -19.00 -6.78 23.75
C PHE A 379 -18.99 -7.14 22.27
N VAL A 380 -19.95 -7.93 21.80
CA VAL A 380 -20.07 -8.36 20.40
C VAL A 380 -20.27 -7.15 19.47
N GLY A 381 -19.62 -7.12 18.33
CA GLY A 381 -19.71 -6.04 17.34
C GLY A 381 -18.37 -5.72 16.70
N THR A 382 -18.39 -4.83 15.71
CA THR A 382 -17.19 -4.32 15.04
C THR A 382 -16.76 -3.00 15.66
N TYR A 383 -15.50 -2.94 16.10
CA TYR A 383 -14.86 -1.74 16.62
C TYR A 383 -13.86 -1.26 15.57
N ALA A 384 -14.19 -0.16 14.91
CA ALA A 384 -13.46 0.36 13.77
C ALA A 384 -12.56 1.54 14.19
N SER A 385 -11.34 1.56 13.68
CA SER A 385 -10.48 2.74 13.54
C SER A 385 -10.02 2.88 12.08
N SER A 386 -9.25 3.92 11.78
CA SER A 386 -8.56 4.10 10.50
C SER A 386 -7.57 2.98 10.16
N VAL A 387 -7.03 2.31 11.17
CA VAL A 387 -5.93 1.33 11.04
C VAL A 387 -6.34 -0.12 11.30
N PHE A 388 -7.44 -0.38 12.01
CA PHE A 388 -7.96 -1.74 12.24
C PHE A 388 -9.49 -1.77 12.33
N ASP A 389 -10.09 -2.89 11.94
CA ASP A 389 -11.35 -3.36 12.52
C ASP A 389 -11.06 -4.47 13.53
N ILE A 390 -11.66 -4.38 14.71
CA ILE A 390 -11.70 -5.48 15.68
C ILE A 390 -13.13 -6.03 15.69
N VAL A 391 -13.32 -7.23 15.16
CA VAL A 391 -14.62 -7.91 15.14
C VAL A 391 -14.70 -8.82 16.34
N VAL A 392 -15.58 -8.50 17.29
CA VAL A 392 -15.86 -9.36 18.44
C VAL A 392 -17.14 -10.14 18.21
N SER A 393 -17.05 -11.46 18.28
CA SER A 393 -18.14 -12.43 18.11
C SER A 393 -18.25 -13.33 19.34
N HIS A 394 -19.31 -14.14 19.43
CA HIS A 394 -19.39 -15.23 20.38
C HIS A 394 -19.82 -16.53 19.69
N ASP A 395 -19.45 -17.68 20.24
CA ASP A 395 -19.91 -18.98 19.78
C ASP A 395 -21.21 -19.43 20.49
N PRO A 396 -21.83 -20.56 20.10
CA PRO A 396 -23.04 -21.08 20.74
C PRO A 396 -22.88 -21.38 22.24
N GLU A 397 -21.64 -21.65 22.69
CA GLU A 397 -21.28 -21.88 24.09
C GLU A 397 -21.11 -20.58 24.89
N GLY A 398 -21.13 -19.42 24.21
CA GLY A 398 -21.06 -18.08 24.81
C GLY A 398 -19.63 -17.56 25.03
N ARG A 399 -18.60 -18.20 24.47
CA ARG A 399 -17.21 -17.72 24.52
C ARG A 399 -17.04 -16.56 23.56
N LEU A 400 -16.31 -15.53 23.98
CA LEU A 400 -16.02 -14.35 23.16
C LEU A 400 -14.80 -14.60 22.29
N TRP A 401 -14.83 -14.07 21.08
CA TRP A 401 -13.74 -14.18 20.13
C TRP A 401 -13.50 -12.84 19.46
N ALA A 402 -12.24 -12.44 19.31
CA ALA A 402 -11.85 -11.26 18.55
C ALA A 402 -11.03 -11.63 17.31
N GLU A 403 -11.34 -10.98 16.20
CA GLU A 403 -10.53 -10.99 14.99
C GLU A 403 -10.09 -9.56 14.69
N ARG A 404 -8.78 -9.36 14.46
CA ARG A 404 -8.23 -8.05 14.08
C ARG A 404 -7.94 -8.01 12.58
N LEU A 405 -8.59 -7.09 11.90
CA LEU A 405 -8.49 -6.87 10.47
C LEU A 405 -7.76 -5.54 10.23
N PRO A 406 -6.47 -5.54 9.89
CA PRO A 406 -5.74 -4.32 9.58
C PRO A 406 -6.31 -3.60 8.35
N LYS A 407 -6.23 -2.27 8.36
CA LYS A 407 -6.66 -1.36 7.28
C LYS A 407 -5.49 -0.53 6.78
N GLY A 408 -5.62 -0.01 5.56
CA GLY A 408 -4.63 0.91 4.97
C GLY A 408 -3.22 0.32 4.89
N PRO A 409 -2.16 1.16 4.98
CA PRO A 409 -0.76 0.74 4.84
C PRO A 409 -0.32 -0.35 5.83
N ILE A 410 -0.94 -0.43 7.01
CA ILE A 410 -0.63 -1.45 8.02
C ILE A 410 -1.04 -2.85 7.52
N SER A 411 -2.11 -2.97 6.74
CA SER A 411 -2.51 -4.27 6.15
C SER A 411 -1.46 -4.85 5.21
N THR A 412 -0.68 -3.99 4.55
CA THR A 412 0.42 -4.38 3.65
C THR A 412 1.63 -4.90 4.43
N ALA A 413 1.89 -4.35 5.63
CA ALA A 413 3.04 -4.71 6.45
C ALA A 413 2.83 -5.96 7.32
N VAL A 414 1.60 -6.22 7.78
CA VAL A 414 1.32 -7.29 8.76
C VAL A 414 0.32 -8.35 8.26
N GLY A 415 -0.12 -8.29 7.00
CA GLY A 415 -1.05 -9.26 6.41
C GLY A 415 -2.53 -8.93 6.67
N LYS A 416 -3.43 -9.88 6.37
CA LYS A 416 -4.89 -9.65 6.28
C LYS A 416 -5.71 -9.82 7.55
N SER A 417 -5.20 -10.60 8.50
CA SER A 417 -5.85 -10.88 9.78
C SER A 417 -4.80 -11.45 10.73
N PHE A 418 -4.87 -11.08 12.01
CA PHE A 418 -4.02 -11.68 13.05
C PHE A 418 -4.56 -13.02 13.55
N GLY A 419 -5.54 -13.61 12.84
CA GLY A 419 -6.28 -14.77 13.31
C GLY A 419 -7.37 -14.40 14.30
N LYS A 420 -8.14 -15.41 14.71
CA LYS A 420 -9.23 -15.29 15.68
C LYS A 420 -8.72 -15.77 17.03
N THR A 421 -8.82 -14.93 18.06
CA THR A 421 -8.40 -15.28 19.43
C THR A 421 -9.58 -15.28 20.39
N GLU A 422 -9.60 -16.21 21.35
CA GLU A 422 -10.60 -16.22 22.41
C GLU A 422 -10.34 -15.06 23.38
N LEU A 423 -11.39 -14.37 23.81
CA LEU A 423 -11.34 -13.32 24.82
C LEU A 423 -12.01 -13.79 26.11
N VAL A 424 -11.33 -13.58 27.24
CA VAL A 424 -11.88 -13.80 28.58
C VAL A 424 -11.96 -12.50 29.36
N ALA A 425 -12.91 -12.42 30.28
CA ALA A 425 -13.03 -11.27 31.16
C ALA A 425 -11.81 -11.20 32.10
N TYR A 426 -11.24 -10.00 32.24
CA TYR A 426 -10.14 -9.75 33.17
C TYR A 426 -10.61 -8.87 34.34
N ASP A 427 -11.08 -7.66 34.07
CA ASP A 427 -11.64 -6.76 35.08
C ASP A 427 -12.65 -5.77 34.48
N GLY A 428 -13.81 -5.60 35.12
CA GLY A 428 -14.87 -4.70 34.67
C GLY A 428 -15.32 -4.92 33.22
N ASP A 429 -14.93 -3.99 32.34
CA ASP A 429 -15.19 -3.97 30.89
C ASP A 429 -13.94 -4.33 30.05
N THR A 430 -12.87 -4.81 30.70
CA THR A 430 -11.60 -5.19 30.08
C THR A 430 -11.57 -6.69 29.81
N LEU A 431 -11.24 -7.04 28.57
CA LEU A 431 -11.07 -8.41 28.10
C LEU A 431 -9.59 -8.68 27.81
N VAL A 432 -9.12 -9.90 28.00
CA VAL A 432 -7.78 -10.35 27.63
C VAL A 432 -7.87 -11.52 26.67
N ALA A 433 -6.94 -11.62 25.73
CA ALA A 433 -6.88 -12.77 24.84
C ALA A 433 -6.35 -14.00 25.60
N VAL A 434 -6.87 -15.18 25.27
CA VAL A 434 -6.43 -16.45 25.85
C VAL A 434 -5.04 -16.83 25.30
N GLU A 435 -4.78 -16.52 24.04
CA GLU A 435 -3.50 -16.79 23.37
C GLU A 435 -2.76 -15.48 23.02
N PRO A 436 -1.42 -15.46 23.10
CA PRO A 436 -0.61 -14.32 22.65
C PRO A 436 -0.79 -14.03 21.16
N LEU A 437 -1.01 -12.77 20.82
CA LEU A 437 -1.00 -12.29 19.44
C LEU A 437 0.39 -11.72 19.14
N GLY A 438 1.23 -12.47 18.41
CA GLY A 438 2.56 -11.98 18.00
C GLY A 438 3.50 -11.62 19.16
N GLY A 439 3.51 -12.43 20.24
CA GLY A 439 4.42 -12.24 21.38
C GLY A 439 3.92 -11.31 22.50
N ALA A 440 2.78 -10.64 22.34
CA ALA A 440 2.16 -9.83 23.39
C ALA A 440 0.64 -10.06 23.49
N VAL A 441 0.10 -9.97 24.71
CA VAL A 441 -1.35 -10.01 24.99
C VAL A 441 -1.79 -8.62 25.43
N PRO A 442 -2.19 -7.71 24.52
CA PRO A 442 -2.75 -6.43 24.96
C PRO A 442 -4.21 -6.65 25.41
N PRO A 443 -4.54 -6.45 26.69
CA PRO A 443 -5.93 -6.29 27.13
C PRO A 443 -6.68 -5.27 26.25
N VAL A 444 -7.93 -5.60 25.94
CA VAL A 444 -8.81 -4.78 25.10
C VAL A 444 -10.01 -4.35 25.93
N ARG A 445 -10.20 -3.04 26.11
CA ARG A 445 -11.42 -2.48 26.68
C ARG A 445 -12.33 -2.01 25.56
N LEU A 446 -13.49 -2.63 25.44
CA LEU A 446 -14.42 -2.41 24.34
C LEU A 446 -15.63 -1.61 24.81
N ARG A 447 -15.88 -0.45 24.20
CA ARG A 447 -17.00 0.43 24.56
C ARG A 447 -17.81 0.77 23.32
N ARG A 448 -19.11 0.42 23.34
CA ARG A 448 -20.05 0.81 22.27
C ARG A 448 -20.38 2.30 22.35
N ARG A 449 -20.41 2.97 21.19
CA ARG A 449 -20.90 4.35 21.06
C ARG A 449 -22.36 4.42 21.51
N ARG A 450 -22.65 5.11 22.61
CA ARG A 450 -24.04 5.43 22.97
C ARG A 450 -24.50 6.54 22.03
N ARG A 451 -25.47 6.26 21.14
CA ARG A 451 -26.23 7.33 20.46
C ARG A 451 -26.97 8.14 21.53
N ARG A 452 -26.38 9.23 22.00
CA ARG A 452 -27.11 10.26 22.74
C ARG A 452 -27.53 11.32 21.72
N GLY A 453 -28.83 11.47 21.53
CA GLY A 453 -29.38 12.67 20.88
C GLY A 453 -29.03 13.92 21.70
N PRO A 454 -29.12 15.12 21.12
CA PRO A 454 -28.68 16.36 21.75
C PRO A 454 -29.49 16.58 23.04
N ARG A 455 -28.82 16.57 24.19
CA ARG A 455 -29.38 17.03 25.46
C ARG A 455 -28.47 18.11 26.01
N ALA A 456 -29.08 19.24 26.33
CA ALA A 456 -28.47 20.41 26.93
C ALA A 456 -27.59 20.05 28.15
N VAL A 457 -26.43 20.68 28.20
CA VAL A 457 -25.48 20.65 29.31
C VAL A 457 -26.19 21.14 30.58
N ARG A 458 -26.19 20.31 31.64
CA ARG A 458 -26.45 20.75 33.02
C ARG A 458 -25.39 20.16 33.95
N ALA A 459 -24.89 21.03 34.81
CA ALA A 459 -23.75 20.85 35.71
C ALA A 459 -23.89 19.67 36.70
N HIS A 460 -22.74 19.08 37.05
CA HIS A 460 -22.57 17.98 38.00
C HIS A 460 -22.61 18.41 39.48
N ARG A 461 -23.25 17.58 40.35
CA ARG A 461 -22.81 17.14 41.71
C ARG A 461 -23.88 16.21 42.39
N PRO A 462 -23.63 15.46 43.51
CA PRO A 462 -23.26 14.02 43.53
C PRO A 462 -24.22 13.03 44.29
N CYS A 463 -23.84 11.75 44.28
CA CYS A 463 -24.42 10.41 44.65
C CYS A 463 -25.39 10.10 45.85
N ARG A 464 -26.28 9.10 45.55
CA ARG A 464 -26.83 7.89 46.29
C ARG A 464 -28.01 8.00 47.31
N PRO A 465 -28.78 6.91 47.67
CA PRO A 465 -29.04 5.58 47.02
C PRO A 465 -30.51 4.97 47.15
N THR A 466 -30.72 3.78 46.53
CA THR A 466 -31.69 2.66 46.77
C THR A 466 -33.20 2.74 46.39
N GLY A 467 -33.74 1.61 45.86
CA GLY A 467 -35.18 1.30 45.80
C GLY A 467 -35.57 0.32 44.66
N ARG A 468 -36.46 -0.65 44.93
CA ARG A 468 -36.66 -1.94 44.24
C ARG A 468 -38.09 -2.09 43.65
N GLU A 469 -38.30 -3.16 42.85
CA GLU A 469 -39.58 -3.87 42.56
C GLU A 469 -40.52 -3.35 41.42
N VAL A 470 -41.33 -4.13 40.67
CA VAL A 470 -41.48 -5.56 40.26
C VAL A 470 -42.74 -5.66 39.32
N ARG A 471 -42.82 -6.71 38.46
CA ARG A 471 -44.03 -7.37 37.82
C ARG A 471 -44.68 -6.76 36.56
N ARG A 472 -44.75 -7.52 35.44
CA ARG A 472 -45.79 -8.49 34.90
C ARG A 472 -46.90 -7.76 34.12
N ALA A 473 -47.56 -8.29 33.08
CA ALA A 473 -47.54 -9.53 32.29
C ALA A 473 -48.47 -9.34 31.06
N ASP A 474 -48.49 -10.35 30.17
CA ASP A 474 -49.59 -10.79 29.27
C ASP A 474 -49.94 -9.90 28.06
N ASP A 475 -50.41 -10.39 26.89
CA ASP A 475 -50.87 -11.71 26.46
C ASP A 475 -51.00 -11.79 24.92
N ARG A 476 -51.06 -13.03 24.41
CA ARG A 476 -51.77 -13.55 23.19
C ARG A 476 -51.39 -13.10 21.76
N ALA A 477 -50.94 -14.00 20.87
CA ALA A 477 -51.67 -15.09 20.14
C ALA A 477 -52.51 -14.56 18.95
N ALA A 478 -52.63 -15.15 17.76
CA ALA A 478 -52.04 -16.31 17.06
C ALA A 478 -52.57 -16.29 15.59
N ARG A 479 -52.19 -17.32 14.78
CA ARG A 479 -53.01 -17.97 13.71
C ARG A 479 -53.07 -17.28 12.32
N THR A 480 -53.04 -17.92 11.13
CA THR A 480 -52.95 -19.33 10.68
C THR A 480 -52.58 -19.38 9.17
N ALA A 481 -51.77 -20.39 8.82
CA ALA A 481 -51.60 -21.18 7.58
C ALA A 481 -52.65 -21.12 6.43
N LEU A 482 -52.25 -21.46 5.17
CA LEU A 482 -52.37 -22.80 4.54
C LEU A 482 -52.05 -22.83 2.99
N ARG A 483 -51.18 -23.79 2.55
CA ARG A 483 -51.24 -24.74 1.37
C ARG A 483 -51.54 -24.23 -0.08
N ARG A 484 -51.12 -24.82 -1.22
CA ARG A 484 -50.55 -26.15 -1.61
C ARG A 484 -50.14 -26.20 -3.12
N THR A 485 -49.13 -27.03 -3.43
CA THR A 485 -48.87 -27.94 -4.60
C THR A 485 -48.73 -27.48 -6.09
N VAL A 486 -47.50 -27.65 -6.62
CA VAL A 486 -46.98 -28.55 -7.70
C VAL A 486 -47.89 -28.95 -8.89
N THR A 487 -47.39 -28.75 -10.13
CA THR A 487 -47.37 -29.78 -11.21
C THR A 487 -46.24 -29.49 -12.23
N LEU A 488 -45.65 -30.56 -12.76
CA LEU A 488 -44.51 -30.65 -13.67
C LEU A 488 -44.93 -30.88 -15.15
N ALA A 489 -43.96 -30.62 -16.04
CA ALA A 489 -43.66 -31.28 -17.32
C ALA A 489 -44.11 -30.63 -18.64
N GLY A 490 -43.12 -30.49 -19.54
CA GLY A 490 -43.29 -30.20 -20.96
C GLY A 490 -41.96 -29.84 -21.64
N ALA A 491 -41.14 -30.84 -21.96
CA ALA A 491 -39.90 -30.68 -22.74
C ALA A 491 -40.20 -30.61 -24.25
N VAL A 492 -39.59 -29.65 -24.95
CA VAL A 492 -39.40 -29.68 -26.41
C VAL A 492 -37.96 -29.26 -26.70
N VAL A 493 -37.22 -30.18 -27.34
CA VAL A 493 -35.86 -30.02 -27.85
C VAL A 493 -35.94 -29.31 -29.21
N LEU A 494 -35.22 -28.20 -29.35
CA LEU A 494 -34.85 -27.60 -30.64
C LEU A 494 -33.37 -27.24 -30.60
N THR A 495 -32.56 -28.05 -31.27
CA THR A 495 -31.16 -27.80 -31.57
C THR A 495 -31.03 -26.95 -32.83
N ALA A 496 -30.40 -25.78 -32.75
CA ALA A 496 -29.80 -25.12 -33.91
C ALA A 496 -28.72 -24.09 -33.52
N SER A 497 -27.48 -24.46 -33.84
CA SER A 497 -26.40 -23.59 -34.36
C SER A 497 -25.68 -22.65 -33.39
N ALA A 498 -24.70 -23.20 -32.68
CA ALA A 498 -23.61 -22.46 -32.09
C ALA A 498 -22.66 -21.91 -33.17
N CYS A 499 -22.53 -20.59 -33.27
CA CYS A 499 -21.31 -19.96 -33.76
C CYS A 499 -20.39 -19.76 -32.55
N GLY A 500 -19.51 -20.73 -32.31
CA GLY A 500 -18.44 -20.60 -31.33
C GLY A 500 -17.37 -19.64 -31.87
N GLY A 501 -17.28 -18.45 -31.30
CA GLY A 501 -16.06 -17.65 -31.32
C GLY A 501 -15.12 -18.12 -30.20
N PRO A 502 -13.79 -17.99 -30.32
CA PRO A 502 -12.88 -18.38 -29.27
C PRO A 502 -12.92 -17.39 -28.09
N GLY A 503 -12.87 -17.91 -26.86
CA GLY A 503 -12.41 -17.15 -25.68
C GLY A 503 -13.31 -17.09 -24.44
N GLY A 504 -14.58 -17.54 -24.51
CA GLY A 504 -15.51 -17.50 -23.37
C GLY A 504 -16.07 -18.87 -23.02
N SER A 505 -16.09 -19.22 -21.73
CA SER A 505 -16.75 -20.45 -21.27
C SER A 505 -18.27 -20.28 -21.21
N GLN A 506 -19.03 -21.35 -21.48
CA GLN A 506 -20.45 -21.35 -21.14
C GLN A 506 -20.60 -21.60 -19.63
N GLY A 507 -20.71 -20.52 -18.84
CA GLY A 507 -21.01 -20.61 -17.40
C GLY A 507 -22.47 -21.00 -17.12
N PRO A 508 -22.83 -21.36 -15.87
CA PRO A 508 -24.15 -21.86 -15.47
C PRO A 508 -25.31 -20.87 -15.72
N ASP A 509 -24.99 -19.61 -15.99
CA ASP A 509 -25.97 -18.54 -16.23
C ASP A 509 -26.55 -18.54 -17.66
N ALA A 510 -26.15 -19.49 -18.53
CA ALA A 510 -26.56 -19.52 -19.95
C ALA A 510 -28.08 -19.56 -20.14
N ASP A 511 -28.76 -20.29 -19.25
CA ASP A 511 -30.19 -20.55 -19.31
C ASP A 511 -31.01 -19.66 -18.34
N LYS A 512 -30.35 -18.71 -17.65
CA LYS A 512 -31.02 -17.79 -16.71
C LYS A 512 -31.65 -16.60 -17.44
N GLU A 513 -32.72 -16.04 -16.87
CA GLU A 513 -33.40 -14.87 -17.45
C GLU A 513 -32.56 -13.58 -17.29
N LEU A 514 -32.58 -12.73 -18.32
CA LEU A 514 -31.96 -11.41 -18.30
C LEU A 514 -32.74 -10.42 -17.42
N VAL A 515 -32.00 -9.64 -16.63
CA VAL A 515 -32.54 -8.66 -15.67
C VAL A 515 -32.00 -7.26 -15.96
N ASN A 516 -32.88 -6.27 -16.02
CA ASN A 516 -32.51 -4.88 -16.29
C ASN A 516 -32.31 -4.10 -15.00
N GLY A 517 -31.53 -3.02 -15.07
CA GLY A 517 -31.45 -2.02 -13.99
C GLY A 517 -30.71 -2.48 -12.73
N LYS A 518 -30.03 -3.63 -12.79
CA LYS A 518 -29.16 -4.09 -11.70
C LYS A 518 -27.85 -3.30 -11.63
N THR A 519 -27.18 -3.44 -10.49
CA THR A 519 -25.80 -2.98 -10.31
C THR A 519 -24.84 -4.09 -10.75
N PHE A 520 -23.91 -3.76 -11.64
CA PHE A 520 -22.76 -4.61 -11.96
C PHE A 520 -21.58 -4.22 -11.07
N SER A 521 -21.00 -5.17 -10.37
CA SER A 521 -19.87 -4.94 -9.45
C SER A 521 -18.61 -5.65 -9.95
N GLN A 522 -17.54 -4.89 -10.18
CA GLN A 522 -16.27 -5.39 -10.70
C GLN A 522 -15.15 -5.11 -9.70
N ALA A 523 -14.26 -6.08 -9.48
CA ALA A 523 -13.02 -5.83 -8.74
C ALA A 523 -11.96 -5.14 -9.62
N LEU A 524 -11.35 -4.09 -9.07
CA LEU A 524 -10.07 -3.54 -9.50
C LEU A 524 -8.97 -4.05 -8.56
N THR A 525 -7.84 -4.48 -9.09
CA THR A 525 -6.74 -5.05 -8.29
C THR A 525 -5.96 -3.99 -7.51
N SER A 526 -6.11 -2.71 -7.83
CA SER A 526 -5.53 -1.56 -7.15
C SER A 526 -6.39 -0.31 -7.36
N ASP A 527 -6.13 0.74 -6.61
CA ASP A 527 -6.76 2.04 -6.84
C ASP A 527 -6.28 2.66 -8.16
N PRO A 528 -7.19 3.21 -9.00
CA PRO A 528 -6.82 3.77 -10.30
C PRO A 528 -6.03 5.10 -10.21
N GLY A 529 -6.01 5.79 -9.06
CA GLY A 529 -5.36 7.09 -8.93
C GLY A 529 -6.05 8.17 -9.79
N THR A 530 -5.29 8.83 -10.66
CA THR A 530 -5.85 9.81 -11.60
C THR A 530 -6.64 9.13 -12.72
N LEU A 531 -7.88 9.57 -12.95
CA LEU A 531 -8.75 9.10 -14.04
C LEU A 531 -8.68 10.00 -15.29
N ASP A 532 -7.62 10.80 -15.41
CA ASP A 532 -7.33 11.54 -16.63
C ASP A 532 -6.71 10.58 -17.66
N PRO A 533 -7.45 10.22 -18.72
CA PRO A 533 -7.02 9.15 -19.62
C PRO A 533 -5.74 9.51 -20.37
N HIS A 534 -5.39 10.79 -20.47
CA HIS A 534 -4.16 11.24 -21.12
C HIS A 534 -2.95 11.33 -20.18
N MET A 535 -3.12 11.18 -18.86
CA MET A 535 -2.02 11.31 -17.88
C MET A 535 -1.74 10.02 -17.11
N THR A 536 -2.35 8.91 -17.50
CA THR A 536 -2.15 7.61 -16.87
C THR A 536 -2.00 6.51 -17.90
N VAL A 537 -1.24 5.49 -17.52
CA VAL A 537 -1.10 4.20 -18.22
C VAL A 537 -1.33 3.02 -17.26
N LEU A 538 -1.83 3.31 -16.04
CA LEU A 538 -2.10 2.28 -15.03
C LEU A 538 -3.30 1.43 -15.44
N SER A 539 -3.17 0.11 -15.38
CA SER A 539 -4.22 -0.83 -15.81
C SER A 539 -5.56 -0.65 -15.09
N ALA A 540 -5.54 -0.32 -13.79
CA ALA A 540 -6.77 -0.04 -13.02
C ALA A 540 -7.50 1.22 -13.53
N ALA A 541 -6.74 2.26 -13.90
CA ALA A 541 -7.31 3.47 -14.50
C ALA A 541 -7.87 3.19 -15.90
N LEU A 542 -7.15 2.42 -16.74
CA LEU A 542 -7.63 2.04 -18.07
C LEU A 542 -8.93 1.22 -18.02
N GLN A 543 -9.10 0.36 -17.01
CA GLN A 543 -10.33 -0.37 -16.78
C GLN A 543 -11.50 0.56 -16.40
N ALA A 544 -11.25 1.62 -15.63
CA ALA A 544 -12.26 2.62 -15.32
C ALA A 544 -12.57 3.51 -16.53
N ASP A 545 -11.54 3.92 -17.27
CA ASP A 545 -11.64 4.77 -18.47
C ASP A 545 -12.54 4.14 -19.54
N ALA A 546 -12.50 2.80 -19.68
CA ALA A 546 -13.35 2.06 -20.61
C ALA A 546 -14.87 2.30 -20.40
N TYR A 547 -15.27 2.70 -19.19
CA TYR A 547 -16.66 3.08 -18.87
C TYR A 547 -16.94 4.58 -19.10
N LEU A 548 -15.93 5.43 -18.88
CA LEU A 548 -16.07 6.90 -18.78
C LEU A 548 -15.84 7.63 -20.11
N TYR A 549 -15.01 7.09 -21.00
CA TYR A 549 -14.58 7.76 -22.23
C TYR A 549 -14.73 6.84 -23.44
N ASP A 550 -15.20 7.39 -24.56
CA ASP A 550 -15.21 6.68 -25.84
C ASP A 550 -14.01 7.07 -26.70
N SER A 551 -13.62 6.15 -27.58
CA SER A 551 -12.58 6.34 -28.61
C SER A 551 -13.21 6.57 -30.00
N LEU A 552 -12.41 7.05 -30.96
CA LEU A 552 -12.86 7.25 -32.33
C LEU A 552 -13.28 5.93 -32.98
N LEU A 553 -12.52 4.87 -32.73
CA LEU A 553 -12.74 3.52 -33.22
C LEU A 553 -12.78 2.54 -32.04
N GLY A 554 -13.63 1.54 -32.14
CA GLY A 554 -13.49 0.31 -31.34
C GLY A 554 -12.82 -0.79 -32.16
N LEU A 555 -12.59 -1.93 -31.52
CA LEU A 555 -12.06 -3.13 -32.17
C LEU A 555 -13.06 -4.26 -32.02
N ALA A 556 -13.35 -4.94 -33.13
CA ALA A 556 -14.05 -6.22 -33.10
C ALA A 556 -13.14 -7.31 -32.54
N GLN A 557 -13.72 -8.45 -32.16
CA GLN A 557 -12.98 -9.61 -31.63
C GLN A 557 -11.92 -10.17 -32.61
N ASP A 558 -12.08 -9.92 -33.91
CA ASP A 558 -11.10 -10.29 -34.94
C ASP A 558 -10.07 -9.19 -35.25
N GLY A 559 -10.06 -8.10 -34.46
CA GLY A 559 -9.12 -6.99 -34.61
C GLY A 559 -9.49 -5.95 -35.64
N ARG A 560 -10.60 -6.14 -36.38
CA ARG A 560 -11.03 -5.13 -37.34
C ARG A 560 -11.52 -3.87 -36.63
N PRO A 561 -11.12 -2.67 -37.11
CA PRO A 561 -11.68 -1.43 -36.58
C PRO A 561 -13.18 -1.36 -36.83
N VAL A 562 -13.94 -0.99 -35.80
CA VAL A 562 -15.38 -0.76 -35.84
C VAL A 562 -15.70 0.65 -35.39
N ALA A 563 -16.82 1.17 -35.86
CA ALA A 563 -17.17 2.56 -35.71
C ALA A 563 -17.48 2.93 -34.24
N GLY A 564 -16.62 3.76 -33.63
CA GLY A 564 -16.78 4.37 -32.31
C GLY A 564 -17.48 5.72 -32.41
N LEU A 565 -16.79 6.79 -31.99
CA LEU A 565 -17.21 8.17 -32.25
C LEU A 565 -17.11 8.54 -33.74
N ALA A 566 -16.21 7.91 -34.50
CA ALA A 566 -16.10 8.07 -35.95
C ALA A 566 -16.97 7.05 -36.69
N GLU A 567 -17.63 7.49 -37.76
CA GLU A 567 -18.41 6.62 -38.67
C GLU A 567 -17.67 6.24 -39.94
N LYS A 568 -16.64 7.01 -40.32
CA LYS A 568 -15.80 6.75 -41.49
C LYS A 568 -14.36 7.12 -41.16
N TRP A 569 -13.43 6.38 -41.74
CA TRP A 569 -12.01 6.63 -41.57
C TRP A 569 -11.21 6.13 -42.77
N GLU A 570 -10.04 6.73 -42.95
CA GLU A 570 -9.00 6.29 -43.88
C GLU A 570 -7.64 6.62 -43.26
N ALA A 571 -6.63 5.79 -43.52
CA ALA A 571 -5.30 6.02 -42.97
C ALA A 571 -4.19 5.48 -43.87
N THR A 572 -3.05 6.16 -43.80
CA THR A 572 -1.73 5.71 -44.25
C THR A 572 -0.81 5.62 -43.02
N THR A 573 0.49 5.42 -43.23
CA THR A 573 1.48 5.50 -42.14
C THR A 573 1.76 6.92 -41.67
N ALA A 574 1.39 7.94 -42.47
CA ALA A 574 1.68 9.34 -42.17
C ALA A 574 0.44 10.17 -41.82
N THR A 575 -0.74 9.78 -42.32
CA THR A 575 -1.97 10.55 -42.16
C THR A 575 -3.14 9.64 -41.81
N ALA A 576 -4.03 10.08 -40.93
CA ALA A 576 -5.30 9.42 -40.66
C ALA A 576 -6.43 10.45 -40.64
N THR A 577 -7.53 10.15 -41.31
CA THR A 577 -8.70 11.01 -41.38
C THR A 577 -9.89 10.29 -40.76
N PHE A 578 -10.62 10.97 -39.88
CA PHE A 578 -11.80 10.45 -39.20
C PHE A 578 -12.98 11.40 -39.40
N THR A 579 -14.13 10.87 -39.78
CA THR A 579 -15.39 11.63 -39.84
C THR A 579 -16.26 11.21 -38.65
N LEU A 580 -16.58 12.17 -37.78
CA LEU A 580 -17.35 11.95 -36.56
C LEU A 580 -18.82 11.72 -36.87
N ARG A 581 -19.48 10.88 -36.06
CA ARG A 581 -20.94 10.71 -36.08
C ARG A 581 -21.65 12.02 -35.71
N PRO A 582 -22.87 12.27 -36.22
CA PRO A 582 -23.66 13.39 -35.78
C PRO A 582 -24.27 13.10 -34.39
N GLY A 583 -24.52 14.14 -33.61
CA GLY A 583 -25.30 14.02 -32.36
C GLY A 583 -24.57 13.39 -31.17
N ILE A 584 -23.24 13.31 -31.19
CA ILE A 584 -22.45 12.87 -30.03
C ILE A 584 -22.53 13.94 -28.93
N THR A 585 -22.84 13.52 -27.71
CA THR A 585 -22.92 14.41 -26.54
C THR A 585 -21.93 13.99 -25.45
N CYS A 586 -21.37 15.00 -24.79
CA CYS A 586 -20.66 14.89 -23.53
C CYS A 586 -21.61 14.61 -22.37
N ALA A 587 -21.07 14.17 -21.23
CA ALA A 587 -21.86 13.89 -20.02
C ALA A 587 -22.69 15.09 -19.51
N ASP A 588 -22.29 16.31 -19.82
CA ASP A 588 -23.01 17.55 -19.48
C ASP A 588 -24.06 17.97 -20.54
N GLY A 589 -24.25 17.14 -21.57
CA GLY A 589 -25.18 17.39 -22.69
C GLY A 589 -24.61 18.26 -23.81
N THR A 590 -23.39 18.80 -23.68
CA THR A 590 -22.76 19.59 -24.76
C THR A 590 -22.37 18.70 -25.95
N PRO A 591 -22.41 19.20 -27.19
CA PRO A 591 -22.00 18.41 -28.35
C PRO A 591 -20.47 18.24 -28.39
N LEU A 592 -19.99 17.03 -28.70
CA LEU A 592 -18.58 16.81 -29.04
C LEU A 592 -18.32 17.30 -30.48
N THR A 593 -17.30 18.14 -30.66
CA THR A 593 -16.92 18.65 -31.99
C THR A 593 -15.64 18.01 -32.53
N ALA A 594 -15.43 18.12 -33.84
CA ALA A 594 -14.16 17.73 -34.47
C ALA A 594 -12.97 18.53 -33.90
N GLY A 595 -13.19 19.80 -33.52
CA GLY A 595 -12.18 20.64 -32.87
C GLY A 595 -11.73 20.08 -31.52
N ASP A 596 -12.67 19.57 -30.72
CA ASP A 596 -12.35 18.94 -29.42
C ASP A 596 -11.50 17.69 -29.61
N VAL A 597 -11.87 16.82 -30.57
CA VAL A 597 -11.09 15.62 -30.91
C VAL A 597 -9.68 15.98 -31.36
N ALA A 598 -9.54 16.97 -32.25
CA ALA A 598 -8.22 17.42 -32.68
C ALA A 598 -7.38 17.94 -31.51
N ALA A 599 -7.99 18.67 -30.56
CA ALA A 599 -7.32 19.15 -29.37
C ALA A 599 -6.86 18.02 -28.42
N ASN A 600 -7.61 16.91 -28.32
CA ASN A 600 -7.16 15.72 -27.59
C ASN A 600 -5.87 15.15 -28.17
N ILE A 601 -5.84 14.93 -29.49
CA ILE A 601 -4.68 14.37 -30.20
C ILE A 601 -3.48 15.31 -30.11
N ASN A 602 -3.70 16.61 -30.31
CA ASN A 602 -2.67 17.63 -30.17
C ASN A 602 -2.10 17.69 -28.74
N PHE A 603 -2.94 17.54 -27.71
CA PHE A 603 -2.47 17.52 -26.33
C PHE A 603 -1.48 16.38 -26.10
N VAL A 604 -1.81 15.16 -26.53
CA VAL A 604 -0.94 14.00 -26.35
C VAL A 604 0.30 14.08 -27.25
N GLY A 605 0.14 14.58 -28.48
CA GLY A 605 1.23 14.74 -29.45
C GLY A 605 2.26 15.81 -29.09
N ASP A 606 1.90 16.80 -28.26
CA ASP A 606 2.80 17.86 -27.81
C ASP A 606 3.69 17.40 -26.63
N PRO A 607 5.02 17.29 -26.82
CA PRO A 607 5.94 16.87 -25.76
C PRO A 607 5.91 17.77 -24.51
N ALA A 608 5.50 19.03 -24.64
CA ALA A 608 5.43 19.96 -23.51
C ALA A 608 4.41 19.52 -22.45
N ASN A 609 3.39 18.76 -22.86
CA ASN A 609 2.34 18.27 -21.96
C ASN A 609 2.75 17.02 -21.16
N LYS A 610 3.89 16.40 -21.50
CA LYS A 610 4.45 15.24 -20.78
C LYS A 610 3.44 14.10 -20.56
N SER A 611 2.55 13.89 -21.52
CA SER A 611 1.62 12.76 -21.48
C SER A 611 2.42 11.45 -21.55
N PRO A 612 2.21 10.50 -20.64
CA PRO A 612 2.83 9.18 -20.75
C PRO A 612 2.33 8.39 -21.96
N ARG A 613 1.25 8.84 -22.63
CA ARG A 613 0.75 8.25 -23.88
C ARG A 613 1.53 8.74 -25.11
N ALA A 614 2.31 9.82 -24.99
CA ALA A 614 3.21 10.28 -26.03
C ALA A 614 4.31 9.24 -26.25
N GLY A 615 4.51 8.82 -27.50
CA GLY A 615 5.41 7.73 -27.87
C GLY A 615 4.81 6.33 -27.74
N LEU A 616 3.74 6.15 -26.96
CA LEU A 616 2.98 4.90 -26.87
C LEU A 616 1.91 4.83 -27.96
N SER A 617 0.85 5.61 -27.80
CA SER A 617 -0.30 5.60 -28.72
C SER A 617 -0.30 6.77 -29.70
N ILE A 618 0.45 7.84 -29.41
CA ILE A 618 0.57 9.01 -30.30
C ILE A 618 2.04 9.40 -30.39
N ALA A 619 2.60 9.41 -31.60
CA ALA A 619 4.00 9.80 -31.80
C ALA A 619 4.23 11.29 -31.41
N PRO A 620 5.33 11.64 -30.73
CA PRO A 620 5.67 13.03 -30.47
C PRO A 620 5.70 13.88 -31.74
N GLY A 621 5.13 15.07 -31.70
CA GLY A 621 5.02 15.97 -32.85
C GLY A 621 3.83 15.67 -33.78
N THR A 622 3.02 14.66 -33.48
CA THR A 622 1.74 14.43 -34.17
C THR A 622 0.82 15.62 -34.02
N LYS A 623 0.19 16.04 -35.12
CA LYS A 623 -0.75 17.16 -35.16
C LYS A 623 -2.08 16.73 -35.73
N ALA A 624 -3.17 17.32 -35.25
CA ALA A 624 -4.50 17.13 -35.76
C ALA A 624 -5.16 18.47 -36.08
N THR A 625 -5.87 18.52 -37.22
CA THR A 625 -6.70 19.64 -37.67
C THR A 625 -8.14 19.19 -37.83
N ALA A 626 -9.09 20.11 -37.65
CA ALA A 626 -10.50 19.81 -37.72
C ALA A 626 -11.22 20.67 -38.76
N ASP A 627 -12.17 20.08 -39.48
CA ASP A 627 -13.18 20.75 -40.28
C ASP A 627 -14.56 20.53 -39.64
N GLY A 628 -15.12 21.61 -39.09
CA GLY A 628 -16.42 21.59 -38.44
C GLY A 628 -17.61 21.39 -39.38
N ALA A 629 -17.48 21.79 -40.67
CA ALA A 629 -18.55 21.65 -41.65
C ALA A 629 -18.73 20.18 -42.08
N THR A 630 -17.63 19.46 -42.21
CA THR A 630 -17.64 18.03 -42.58
C THR A 630 -17.57 17.09 -41.38
N ARG A 631 -17.36 17.61 -40.15
CA ARG A 631 -17.11 16.85 -38.91
C ARG A 631 -15.86 15.97 -39.02
N THR A 632 -14.86 16.43 -39.75
CA THR A 632 -13.67 15.65 -40.08
C THR A 632 -12.48 16.09 -39.23
N VAL A 633 -11.70 15.12 -38.76
CA VAL A 633 -10.41 15.32 -38.10
C VAL A 633 -9.33 14.66 -38.95
N THR A 634 -8.32 15.43 -39.33
CA THR A 634 -7.16 14.94 -40.06
C THR A 634 -5.95 15.00 -39.16
N VAL A 635 -5.36 13.83 -38.92
CA VAL A 635 -4.14 13.63 -38.13
C VAL A 635 -2.97 13.49 -39.08
N THR A 636 -1.89 14.22 -38.80
CA THR A 636 -0.58 14.06 -39.42
C THR A 636 0.37 13.55 -38.36
N SER A 637 0.87 12.33 -38.53
CA SER A 637 1.75 11.68 -37.58
C SER A 637 3.10 12.39 -37.50
N GLY A 638 3.68 12.47 -36.30
CA GLY A 638 5.03 13.01 -36.09
C GLY A 638 6.14 12.14 -36.69
N ALA A 639 5.85 10.86 -36.92
CA ALA A 639 6.72 9.89 -37.59
C ALA A 639 5.87 8.81 -38.29
N PRO A 640 6.40 8.09 -39.30
CA PRO A 640 5.68 6.95 -39.88
C PRO A 640 5.25 5.93 -38.80
N ASP A 641 3.97 5.57 -38.79
CA ASP A 641 3.39 4.58 -37.86
C ASP A 641 2.55 3.56 -38.62
N ALA A 642 2.99 2.30 -38.57
CA ALA A 642 2.32 1.16 -39.20
C ALA A 642 0.87 0.99 -38.72
N PHE A 643 0.58 1.39 -37.48
CA PHE A 643 -0.72 1.21 -36.84
C PHE A 643 -1.39 2.55 -36.51
N LEU A 644 -1.05 3.62 -37.22
CA LEU A 644 -1.55 4.98 -36.98
C LEU A 644 -3.07 5.02 -36.76
N LEU A 645 -3.83 4.28 -37.57
CA LEU A 645 -5.29 4.20 -37.48
C LEU A 645 -5.76 3.65 -36.12
N ARG A 646 -5.17 2.55 -35.64
CA ARG A 646 -5.55 1.91 -34.37
C ARG A 646 -5.05 2.75 -33.19
N ASN A 647 -3.81 3.22 -33.26
CA ASN A 647 -3.18 4.04 -32.23
C ASN A 647 -3.94 5.36 -31.96
N THR A 648 -4.22 6.13 -33.02
CA THR A 648 -4.99 7.38 -32.90
C THR A 648 -6.48 7.12 -32.71
N GLY A 649 -7.01 6.07 -33.35
CA GLY A 649 -8.42 5.70 -33.29
C GLY A 649 -8.87 5.20 -31.93
N SER A 650 -8.00 4.49 -31.19
CA SER A 650 -8.28 3.94 -29.86
C SER A 650 -7.98 4.94 -28.72
N LEU A 651 -7.49 6.15 -29.01
CA LEU A 651 -7.24 7.15 -27.98
C LEU A 651 -8.58 7.55 -27.30
N PRO A 652 -8.71 7.47 -25.97
CA PRO A 652 -9.91 7.93 -25.27
C PRO A 652 -10.09 9.44 -25.47
N ILE A 653 -11.29 9.87 -25.86
CA ILE A 653 -11.58 11.27 -26.13
C ILE A 653 -12.30 11.91 -24.94
N VAL A 654 -11.72 13.00 -24.44
CA VAL A 654 -12.31 13.87 -23.44
C VAL A 654 -12.98 15.10 -24.08
N CYS A 655 -14.00 15.62 -23.41
CA CYS A 655 -14.75 16.78 -23.89
C CYS A 655 -14.05 18.12 -23.64
N ALA A 656 -14.52 19.18 -24.29
CA ALA A 656 -13.99 20.55 -24.20
C ALA A 656 -13.78 21.04 -22.75
N ALA A 657 -14.72 20.72 -21.86
CA ALA A 657 -14.61 21.08 -20.43
C ALA A 657 -13.39 20.44 -19.76
N GLY A 658 -13.11 19.17 -20.06
CA GLY A 658 -11.94 18.46 -19.55
C GLY A 658 -10.62 18.96 -20.13
N LEU A 659 -10.60 19.31 -21.43
CA LEU A 659 -9.43 19.92 -22.08
C LEU A 659 -9.06 21.26 -21.44
N LYS A 660 -10.06 22.08 -21.08
CA LYS A 660 -9.86 23.37 -20.40
C LYS A 660 -9.52 23.20 -18.91
N ASN A 661 -10.10 22.20 -18.26
CA ASN A 661 -9.88 21.92 -16.85
C ASN A 661 -9.63 20.43 -16.59
N ARG A 662 -8.35 20.06 -16.55
CA ARG A 662 -7.90 18.68 -16.33
C ARG A 662 -8.23 18.13 -14.94
N SER A 663 -8.52 18.99 -13.94
CA SER A 663 -8.93 18.52 -12.61
C SER A 663 -10.28 17.79 -12.63
N LEU A 664 -11.11 18.04 -13.65
CA LEU A 664 -12.35 17.30 -13.87
C LEU A 664 -12.05 15.87 -14.33
N LEU A 665 -11.06 15.71 -15.21
CA LEU A 665 -10.63 14.42 -15.73
C LEU A 665 -9.98 13.57 -14.64
N ALA A 666 -9.16 14.17 -13.77
CA ALA A 666 -8.57 13.49 -12.63
C ALA A 666 -9.62 12.81 -11.71
N LYS A 667 -10.86 13.33 -11.72
CA LYS A 667 -12.02 12.80 -11.00
C LYS A 667 -13.00 12.03 -11.91
N GLY A 668 -12.60 11.61 -13.11
CA GLY A 668 -13.41 10.82 -14.03
C GLY A 668 -14.57 11.57 -14.71
N GLY A 669 -14.52 12.90 -14.75
CA GLY A 669 -15.54 13.75 -15.38
C GLY A 669 -15.26 14.10 -16.84
N ALA A 670 -16.18 14.84 -17.48
CA ALA A 670 -16.05 15.37 -18.84
C ALA A 670 -15.79 14.33 -19.95
N GLY A 671 -16.37 13.14 -19.81
CA GLY A 671 -16.29 12.06 -20.79
C GLY A 671 -17.50 11.94 -21.73
N THR A 672 -17.32 11.09 -22.74
CA THR A 672 -18.31 10.70 -23.75
C THR A 672 -18.86 9.29 -23.53
N GLY A 673 -18.26 8.51 -22.63
CA GLY A 673 -18.54 7.10 -22.42
C GLY A 673 -19.94 6.77 -21.92
N MET A 674 -20.20 5.47 -21.79
CA MET A 674 -21.52 4.92 -21.44
C MET A 674 -21.95 5.17 -20.00
N PHE A 675 -20.99 5.48 -19.12
CA PHE A 675 -21.27 5.77 -17.73
C PHE A 675 -20.61 7.08 -17.31
N THR A 676 -21.15 7.67 -16.26
CA THR A 676 -20.59 8.85 -15.58
C THR A 676 -20.24 8.48 -14.15
N LEU A 677 -19.09 8.95 -13.67
CA LEU A 677 -18.72 8.77 -12.27
C LEU A 677 -19.60 9.66 -11.39
N THR A 678 -20.27 9.06 -10.40
CA THR A 678 -21.13 9.77 -9.44
C THR A 678 -20.58 9.76 -8.02
N GLU A 679 -19.66 8.83 -7.71
CA GLU A 679 -18.97 8.75 -6.42
C GLU A 679 -17.60 8.13 -6.63
N ALA A 680 -16.60 8.67 -5.93
CA ALA A 680 -15.22 8.19 -5.93
C ALA A 680 -14.70 8.19 -4.50
N VAL A 681 -14.46 7.00 -3.95
CA VAL A 681 -13.86 6.80 -2.64
C VAL A 681 -12.55 6.06 -2.85
N ALA A 682 -11.45 6.80 -2.73
CA ALA A 682 -10.10 6.27 -2.98
C ALA A 682 -9.81 5.05 -2.10
N ASN A 683 -9.20 4.03 -2.68
CA ASN A 683 -8.87 2.72 -2.10
C ASN A 683 -10.08 1.88 -1.65
N ASP A 684 -11.30 2.26 -2.01
CA ASP A 684 -12.51 1.50 -1.68
C ASP A 684 -13.36 1.22 -2.92
N HIS A 685 -14.03 2.24 -3.49
CA HIS A 685 -14.90 2.03 -4.64
C HIS A 685 -15.18 3.28 -5.48
N TYR A 686 -15.61 3.05 -6.72
CA TYR A 686 -16.02 4.04 -7.70
C TYR A 686 -17.40 3.65 -8.23
N THR A 687 -18.39 4.52 -8.01
CA THR A 687 -19.75 4.30 -8.50
C THR A 687 -19.95 5.06 -9.80
N LEU A 688 -20.43 4.35 -10.83
CA LEU A 688 -20.78 4.92 -12.12
C LEU A 688 -22.26 4.69 -12.45
N THR A 689 -22.87 5.65 -13.13
CA THR A 689 -24.29 5.62 -13.53
C THR A 689 -24.42 5.69 -15.05
N ARG A 690 -25.28 4.83 -15.60
CA ARG A 690 -25.46 4.69 -17.06
C ARG A 690 -26.08 5.95 -17.66
N ARG A 691 -25.47 6.43 -18.74
CA ARG A 691 -26.03 7.44 -19.65
C ARG A 691 -27.06 6.81 -20.57
N LYS A 692 -28.32 7.24 -20.45
CA LYS A 692 -29.44 6.74 -21.28
C LYS A 692 -29.50 7.45 -22.64
N ASP A 693 -28.90 8.63 -22.72
CA ASP A 693 -28.78 9.48 -23.92
C ASP A 693 -27.69 9.00 -24.88
N ARG A 694 -26.75 8.16 -24.44
CA ARG A 694 -25.69 7.62 -25.29
C ARG A 694 -26.22 6.55 -26.24
N THR A 695 -26.18 6.81 -27.55
CA THR A 695 -26.69 5.93 -28.61
C THR A 695 -25.65 5.53 -29.66
N TRP A 696 -24.35 5.67 -29.37
CA TRP A 696 -23.25 5.40 -30.31
C TRP A 696 -22.22 4.40 -29.76
N GLY A 697 -21.30 3.99 -30.63
CA GLY A 697 -20.19 3.07 -30.32
C GLY A 697 -20.47 1.59 -30.58
N PRO A 698 -19.45 0.72 -30.45
CA PRO A 698 -19.60 -0.73 -30.63
C PRO A 698 -20.56 -1.33 -29.60
N GLY A 699 -21.53 -2.09 -30.09
CA GLY A 699 -22.55 -2.69 -29.24
C GLY A 699 -23.47 -1.66 -28.56
N ALA A 700 -23.60 -0.44 -29.11
CA ALA A 700 -24.58 0.55 -28.64
C ALA A 700 -25.98 -0.06 -28.64
N GLY A 701 -26.34 -0.63 -27.49
CA GLY A 701 -27.64 -1.18 -27.25
C GLY A 701 -28.69 -0.15 -27.55
N LYS A 702 -29.82 -0.60 -28.10
CA LYS A 702 -31.03 0.20 -28.02
C LYS A 702 -31.27 0.55 -26.53
N ALA A 703 -31.86 1.70 -26.22
CA ALA A 703 -32.06 2.13 -24.83
C ALA A 703 -32.80 1.06 -23.97
N ASP A 704 -33.56 0.18 -24.63
CA ASP A 704 -34.32 -0.96 -24.11
C ASP A 704 -33.59 -2.33 -24.15
N GLU A 705 -32.29 -2.36 -24.49
CA GLU A 705 -31.54 -3.61 -24.53
C GLU A 705 -31.52 -4.30 -23.16
N ARG A 706 -32.01 -5.55 -23.14
CA ARG A 706 -32.19 -6.30 -21.89
C ARG A 706 -30.86 -6.82 -21.36
N GLY A 707 -30.69 -6.77 -20.04
CA GLY A 707 -29.51 -7.22 -19.31
C GLY A 707 -28.49 -6.12 -19.03
N LEU A 708 -28.62 -4.91 -19.58
CA LEU A 708 -27.65 -3.85 -19.29
C LEU A 708 -27.79 -3.32 -17.85
N PRO A 709 -26.67 -3.12 -17.12
CA PRO A 709 -26.71 -2.55 -15.78
C PRO A 709 -26.97 -1.04 -15.83
N ASP A 710 -27.71 -0.53 -14.85
CA ASP A 710 -27.92 0.93 -14.71
C ASP A 710 -26.86 1.59 -13.82
N LYS A 711 -26.19 0.80 -12.99
CA LYS A 711 -25.09 1.21 -12.11
C LYS A 711 -23.94 0.23 -12.25
N VAL A 712 -22.72 0.77 -12.26
CA VAL A 712 -21.48 -0.01 -12.13
C VAL A 712 -20.80 0.40 -10.83
N VAL A 713 -20.27 -0.54 -10.08
CA VAL A 713 -19.43 -0.27 -8.91
C VAL A 713 -18.10 -0.98 -9.11
N LEU A 714 -17.04 -0.19 -9.33
CA LEU A 714 -15.68 -0.70 -9.39
C LEU A 714 -15.12 -0.69 -7.96
N ARG A 715 -14.76 -1.85 -7.42
CA ARG A 715 -14.31 -2.02 -6.02
C ARG A 715 -12.84 -2.35 -5.97
N VAL A 716 -12.06 -1.64 -5.16
CA VAL A 716 -10.63 -1.90 -5.00
C VAL A 716 -10.42 -3.12 -4.11
N ILE A 717 -10.06 -4.25 -4.71
CA ILE A 717 -9.88 -5.54 -4.05
C ILE A 717 -8.60 -6.19 -4.58
N SER A 718 -7.50 -5.97 -3.86
CA SER A 718 -6.16 -6.42 -4.28
C SER A 718 -5.89 -7.92 -4.09
N ASN A 719 -6.73 -8.62 -3.34
CA ASN A 719 -6.50 -10.04 -3.03
C ASN A 719 -7.45 -10.98 -3.75
N ALA A 720 -6.85 -11.91 -4.50
CA ALA A 720 -7.51 -12.93 -5.30
C ALA A 720 -8.48 -13.81 -4.49
N THR A 721 -8.15 -14.19 -3.25
CA THR A 721 -9.02 -15.03 -2.42
C THR A 721 -10.28 -14.29 -1.99
N THR A 722 -10.15 -13.03 -1.57
CA THR A 722 -11.29 -12.17 -1.23
C THR A 722 -12.18 -11.95 -2.46
N ALA A 723 -11.59 -11.58 -3.61
CA ALA A 723 -12.34 -11.39 -4.85
C ALA A 723 -13.10 -12.67 -5.26
N SER A 724 -12.45 -13.82 -5.18
CA SER A 724 -13.05 -15.13 -5.46
C SER A 724 -14.21 -15.46 -4.52
N ASN A 725 -14.09 -15.18 -3.22
CA ASN A 725 -15.17 -15.45 -2.25
C ASN A 725 -16.36 -14.49 -2.47
N LEU A 726 -16.10 -13.25 -2.85
CA LEU A 726 -17.15 -12.29 -3.19
C LEU A 726 -17.84 -12.66 -4.51
N LEU A 727 -17.11 -13.17 -5.51
CA LEU A 727 -17.70 -13.75 -6.72
C LEU A 727 -18.64 -14.92 -6.37
N LEU A 728 -18.16 -15.89 -5.59
CA LEU A 728 -18.96 -17.09 -5.25
C LEU A 728 -20.17 -16.78 -4.35
N SER A 729 -20.11 -15.72 -3.54
CA SER A 729 -21.26 -15.26 -2.76
C SER A 729 -22.18 -14.30 -3.52
N GLY A 730 -21.87 -13.99 -4.78
CA GLY A 730 -22.61 -13.05 -5.64
C GLY A 730 -22.46 -11.58 -5.26
N GLN A 731 -21.56 -11.24 -4.33
CA GLN A 731 -21.26 -9.85 -3.93
C GLN A 731 -20.36 -9.12 -4.93
N LEU A 732 -19.73 -9.85 -5.85
CA LEU A 732 -19.10 -9.34 -7.05
C LEU A 732 -19.71 -10.02 -8.28
N ASN A 733 -19.78 -9.29 -9.38
CA ASN A 733 -20.16 -9.84 -10.68
C ASN A 733 -18.96 -10.13 -11.57
N ALA A 734 -17.84 -9.42 -11.40
CA ALA A 734 -16.62 -9.69 -12.14
C ALA A 734 -15.37 -9.52 -11.30
N ALA A 735 -14.40 -10.42 -11.45
CA ALA A 735 -13.06 -10.22 -10.93
C ALA A 735 -12.01 -10.97 -11.74
N GLN A 736 -10.86 -10.32 -11.91
CA GLN A 736 -9.65 -10.94 -12.41
C GLN A 736 -8.98 -11.72 -11.28
N VAL A 737 -8.71 -13.01 -11.49
CA VAL A 737 -8.19 -13.91 -10.44
C VAL A 737 -7.08 -14.79 -11.01
N TYR A 738 -5.98 -14.88 -10.27
CA TYR A 738 -4.77 -15.63 -10.63
C TYR A 738 -4.50 -16.79 -9.67
N GLY A 739 -3.58 -17.68 -10.05
CA GLY A 739 -2.96 -18.65 -9.14
C GLY A 739 -3.92 -19.74 -8.62
N PRO A 740 -3.77 -20.23 -7.39
CA PRO A 740 -4.60 -21.32 -6.86
C PRO A 740 -6.11 -21.02 -6.86
N ASP A 741 -6.48 -19.75 -6.61
CA ASP A 741 -7.88 -19.33 -6.62
C ASP A 741 -8.52 -19.37 -8.01
N GLN A 742 -7.73 -19.18 -9.07
CA GLN A 742 -8.19 -19.37 -10.45
C GLN A 742 -8.68 -20.80 -10.66
N LYS A 743 -7.88 -21.81 -10.27
CA LYS A 743 -8.26 -23.23 -10.37
C LYS A 743 -9.55 -23.52 -9.60
N ARG A 744 -9.70 -22.91 -8.42
CA ARG A 744 -10.90 -23.03 -7.60
C ARG A 744 -12.14 -22.47 -8.29
N LEU A 745 -12.06 -21.28 -8.90
CA LEU A 745 -13.18 -20.67 -9.63
C LEU A 745 -13.51 -21.42 -10.92
N THR A 746 -12.50 -21.86 -11.68
CA THR A 746 -12.71 -22.71 -12.86
C THR A 746 -13.40 -24.03 -12.50
N ALA A 747 -13.06 -24.65 -11.37
CA ALA A 747 -13.73 -25.86 -10.88
C ALA A 747 -15.22 -25.65 -10.55
N GLN A 748 -15.61 -24.42 -10.21
CA GLN A 748 -17.02 -24.03 -10.02
C GLN A 748 -17.76 -23.78 -11.35
N LYS A 749 -17.06 -23.91 -12.49
CA LYS A 749 -17.59 -23.70 -13.84
C LYS A 749 -18.20 -22.31 -14.06
N LEU A 750 -17.73 -21.29 -13.31
CA LEU A 750 -18.17 -19.92 -13.53
C LEU A 750 -17.88 -19.47 -14.96
N PHE A 751 -18.69 -18.55 -15.47
CA PHE A 751 -18.36 -17.84 -16.70
C PHE A 751 -16.99 -17.18 -16.53
N HIS A 752 -16.17 -17.18 -17.57
CA HIS A 752 -14.99 -16.35 -17.65
C HIS A 752 -14.76 -15.93 -19.08
N ALA A 753 -14.22 -14.72 -19.23
CA ALA A 753 -13.63 -14.26 -20.46
C ALA A 753 -12.10 -14.25 -20.29
N ASP A 754 -11.42 -14.94 -21.19
CA ASP A 754 -9.98 -15.13 -21.12
C ASP A 754 -9.24 -14.04 -21.89
N TYR A 755 -8.13 -13.56 -21.34
CA TYR A 755 -7.15 -12.82 -22.12
C TYR A 755 -5.73 -13.29 -21.79
N SER A 756 -4.89 -13.39 -22.81
CA SER A 756 -3.51 -13.83 -22.68
C SER A 756 -2.59 -12.64 -22.45
N VAL A 757 -1.62 -12.81 -21.56
CA VAL A 757 -0.56 -11.83 -21.29
C VAL A 757 0.80 -12.50 -21.23
N VAL A 758 1.82 -11.71 -21.53
CA VAL A 758 3.20 -12.04 -21.18
C VAL A 758 3.31 -12.06 -19.66
N TRP A 759 3.82 -13.15 -19.09
CA TRP A 759 3.88 -13.33 -17.65
C TRP A 759 5.30 -13.54 -17.14
N GLY A 760 6.13 -14.26 -17.90
CA GLY A 760 7.56 -14.39 -17.66
C GLY A 760 8.35 -13.80 -18.82
N GLU A 761 9.12 -12.78 -18.51
CA GLU A 761 9.99 -12.05 -19.41
C GLU A 761 11.22 -11.58 -18.65
N ILE A 762 12.39 -11.64 -19.29
CA ILE A 762 13.67 -11.22 -18.71
C ILE A 762 14.23 -10.05 -19.52
N PHE A 763 14.50 -8.93 -18.84
CA PHE A 763 15.31 -7.84 -19.39
C PHE A 763 16.67 -7.80 -18.71
N PHE A 764 17.72 -7.58 -19.50
CA PHE A 764 19.07 -7.34 -19.00
C PHE A 764 19.41 -5.86 -19.10
N ASN A 765 19.93 -5.26 -18.03
CA ASN A 765 20.41 -3.89 -18.08
C ASN A 765 21.73 -3.83 -18.86
N GLN A 766 21.69 -3.22 -20.04
CA GLN A 766 22.82 -3.10 -20.95
C GLN A 766 23.55 -1.75 -20.83
N ALA A 767 23.35 -1.02 -19.74
CA ALA A 767 24.07 0.22 -19.49
C ALA A 767 25.59 -0.03 -19.40
N PRO A 768 26.44 0.94 -19.79
CA PRO A 768 27.88 0.82 -19.64
C PRO A 768 28.29 0.43 -18.22
N GLY A 769 29.15 -0.59 -18.09
CA GLY A 769 29.65 -1.07 -16.80
C GLY A 769 28.78 -2.13 -16.12
N ARG A 770 27.58 -2.44 -16.63
CA ARG A 770 26.71 -3.53 -16.16
C ARG A 770 27.06 -4.86 -16.84
N ALA A 771 26.84 -5.98 -16.15
CA ALA A 771 27.11 -7.32 -16.68
C ALA A 771 26.26 -7.63 -17.93
N GLY A 772 25.01 -7.17 -17.95
CA GLY A 772 24.10 -7.33 -19.08
C GLY A 772 24.55 -6.64 -20.38
N LYS A 773 25.59 -5.78 -20.35
CA LYS A 773 26.15 -5.18 -21.57
C LYS A 773 26.79 -6.23 -22.50
N ASP A 774 27.38 -7.27 -21.92
CA ASP A 774 28.07 -8.33 -22.65
C ASP A 774 27.07 -9.39 -23.11
N GLU A 775 26.94 -9.58 -24.43
CA GLU A 775 25.99 -10.54 -25.01
C GLU A 775 26.28 -11.97 -24.59
N GLU A 776 27.55 -12.35 -24.40
CA GLU A 776 27.92 -13.70 -23.99
C GLU A 776 27.55 -13.96 -22.52
N VAL A 777 27.54 -12.90 -21.68
CA VAL A 777 27.01 -12.99 -20.31
C VAL A 777 25.50 -13.19 -20.34
N ARG A 778 24.76 -12.43 -21.16
CA ARG A 778 23.30 -12.64 -21.32
C ARG A 778 23.01 -14.06 -21.82
N ARG A 779 23.78 -14.54 -22.80
CA ARG A 779 23.69 -15.90 -23.34
C ARG A 779 23.90 -16.97 -22.29
N ALA A 780 24.96 -16.84 -21.48
CA ALA A 780 25.21 -17.76 -20.39
C ALA A 780 24.09 -17.76 -19.34
N LEU A 781 23.63 -16.57 -18.92
CA LEU A 781 22.55 -16.44 -17.95
C LEU A 781 21.27 -17.07 -18.49
N THR A 782 20.90 -16.87 -19.76
CA THR A 782 19.72 -17.52 -20.34
C THR A 782 19.89 -19.04 -20.45
N GLN A 783 21.04 -19.54 -20.93
CA GLN A 783 21.30 -20.98 -21.05
C GLN A 783 21.32 -21.71 -19.72
N ALA A 784 21.69 -21.03 -18.64
CA ALA A 784 21.65 -21.62 -17.30
C ALA A 784 20.23 -21.88 -16.79
N LEU A 785 19.20 -21.26 -17.38
CA LEU A 785 17.82 -21.41 -16.91
C LEU A 785 17.09 -22.53 -17.64
N ASP A 786 16.39 -23.37 -16.87
CA ASP A 786 15.29 -24.20 -17.41
C ASP A 786 14.03 -23.32 -17.45
N LEU A 787 13.92 -22.54 -18.53
CA LEU A 787 12.81 -21.59 -18.73
C LEU A 787 11.42 -22.25 -18.65
N PRO A 788 11.18 -23.46 -19.19
CA PRO A 788 9.94 -24.21 -18.95
C PRO A 788 9.64 -24.47 -17.47
N GLU A 789 10.62 -24.92 -16.68
CA GLU A 789 10.39 -25.18 -15.24
C GLU A 789 10.17 -23.88 -14.46
N VAL A 790 10.94 -22.81 -14.75
CA VAL A 790 10.70 -21.47 -14.18
C VAL A 790 9.30 -20.98 -14.52
N GLY A 791 8.87 -21.12 -15.77
CA GLY A 791 7.54 -20.73 -16.22
C GLY A 791 6.42 -21.53 -15.53
N LYS A 792 6.63 -22.82 -15.30
CA LYS A 792 5.71 -23.69 -14.58
C LYS A 792 5.57 -23.28 -13.11
N VAL A 793 6.67 -22.97 -12.42
CA VAL A 793 6.63 -22.44 -11.04
C VAL A 793 5.87 -21.12 -11.02
N LEU A 794 6.26 -20.17 -11.88
CA LEU A 794 5.69 -18.83 -11.96
C LEU A 794 4.18 -18.83 -12.22
N THR A 795 3.68 -19.80 -12.99
CA THR A 795 2.26 -19.89 -13.39
C THR A 795 1.48 -20.98 -12.65
N SER A 796 2.08 -21.65 -11.65
CA SER A 796 1.49 -22.84 -11.02
C SER A 796 1.05 -23.92 -12.01
N GLY A 797 1.80 -24.07 -13.11
CA GLY A 797 1.59 -25.03 -14.20
C GLY A 797 0.47 -24.70 -15.18
N SER A 798 -0.07 -23.47 -15.16
CA SER A 798 -1.14 -23.03 -16.08
C SER A 798 -0.63 -22.26 -17.31
N GLY A 799 0.65 -21.90 -17.33
CA GLY A 799 1.26 -21.12 -18.40
C GLY A 799 1.46 -21.88 -19.70
N GLN A 800 1.62 -21.12 -20.77
CA GLN A 800 1.98 -21.60 -22.11
C GLN A 800 3.31 -20.99 -22.54
N ALA A 801 4.05 -21.67 -23.41
CA ALA A 801 5.29 -21.12 -23.95
C ALA A 801 5.05 -19.77 -24.63
N ALA A 802 5.95 -18.81 -24.42
CA ALA A 802 5.87 -17.53 -25.10
C ALA A 802 6.14 -17.69 -26.60
N THR A 803 5.37 -16.97 -27.43
CA THR A 803 5.51 -16.97 -28.90
C THR A 803 5.89 -15.60 -29.47
N GLY A 804 5.88 -14.54 -28.66
CA GLY A 804 6.28 -13.18 -29.05
C GLY A 804 6.04 -12.18 -27.91
N LEU A 805 6.30 -10.90 -28.16
CA LEU A 805 6.09 -9.81 -27.17
C LEU A 805 4.62 -9.37 -27.08
N ILE A 806 3.85 -9.55 -28.16
CA ILE A 806 2.44 -9.16 -28.24
C ILE A 806 1.55 -10.39 -28.12
N THR A 807 0.82 -10.48 -27.01
CA THR A 807 -0.01 -11.65 -26.67
C THR A 807 -1.48 -11.32 -26.45
N ALA A 808 -1.80 -10.05 -26.23
CA ALA A 808 -3.17 -9.57 -26.05
C ALA A 808 -3.95 -9.64 -27.37
N GLU A 809 -5.06 -10.36 -27.36
CA GLU A 809 -5.98 -10.43 -28.51
C GLU A 809 -6.92 -9.20 -28.52
N PRO A 810 -7.31 -8.71 -29.72
CA PRO A 810 -6.88 -9.16 -31.04
C PRO A 810 -5.48 -8.64 -31.44
N ARG A 811 -4.58 -9.57 -31.80
CA ARG A 811 -3.21 -9.25 -32.21
C ARG A 811 -3.16 -8.67 -33.62
N ALA A 812 -2.48 -7.55 -33.78
CA ALA A 812 -2.25 -6.97 -35.11
C ALA A 812 -1.30 -7.83 -35.96
N CYS A 813 -0.32 -8.48 -35.33
CA CYS A 813 0.61 -9.39 -35.99
C CYS A 813 0.65 -10.71 -35.22
N SER A 814 0.36 -11.80 -35.92
CA SER A 814 0.43 -13.16 -35.38
C SER A 814 1.66 -13.88 -35.92
N GLY A 815 2.36 -14.62 -35.07
CA GLY A 815 3.53 -15.41 -35.44
C GLY A 815 4.23 -15.98 -34.22
N ASP A 816 5.20 -16.85 -34.47
CA ASP A 816 6.16 -17.31 -33.47
C ASP A 816 7.54 -16.71 -33.78
N SER A 817 7.95 -15.75 -32.96
CA SER A 817 9.26 -15.10 -33.01
C SER A 817 10.24 -15.70 -31.99
N VAL A 818 9.76 -16.47 -31.01
CA VAL A 818 10.56 -17.00 -29.88
C VAL A 818 11.22 -18.32 -30.22
N THR A 819 10.46 -19.28 -30.78
CA THR A 819 10.96 -20.63 -31.04
C THR A 819 12.18 -20.60 -31.97
N GLY A 820 13.27 -21.22 -31.52
CA GLY A 820 14.54 -21.28 -32.25
C GLY A 820 15.38 -19.99 -32.18
N ASN A 821 14.92 -18.93 -31.52
CA ASN A 821 15.66 -17.68 -31.33
C ASN A 821 16.14 -17.45 -29.89
N VAL A 822 15.65 -18.22 -28.93
CA VAL A 822 16.14 -18.29 -27.54
C VAL A 822 16.90 -19.61 -27.34
N PRO A 823 18.11 -19.60 -26.74
CA PRO A 823 18.89 -20.82 -26.56
C PRO A 823 18.23 -21.76 -25.53
N ALA A 824 18.42 -23.07 -25.72
CA ALA A 824 17.96 -24.08 -24.79
C ALA A 824 18.80 -24.11 -23.50
N HIS A 825 18.25 -24.74 -22.45
CA HIS A 825 18.95 -24.97 -21.20
C HIS A 825 20.19 -25.86 -21.41
N ASP A 826 21.37 -25.33 -21.09
CA ASP A 826 22.66 -26.02 -21.16
C ASP A 826 23.68 -25.36 -20.20
N ILE A 827 23.83 -25.93 -19.01
CA ILE A 827 24.76 -25.45 -17.97
C ILE A 827 26.22 -25.52 -18.43
N GLY A 828 26.58 -26.51 -19.25
CA GLY A 828 27.94 -26.66 -19.77
C GLY A 828 28.30 -25.53 -20.73
N ALA A 829 27.40 -25.26 -21.69
CA ALA A 829 27.52 -24.13 -22.61
C ALA A 829 27.50 -22.78 -21.87
N ALA A 830 26.66 -22.62 -20.85
CA ALA A 830 26.61 -21.41 -20.04
C ALA A 830 27.95 -21.13 -19.34
N LYS A 831 28.57 -22.16 -18.72
CA LYS A 831 29.90 -22.03 -18.11
C LYS A 831 30.96 -21.69 -19.15
N ALA A 832 30.94 -22.36 -20.29
CA ALA A 832 31.88 -22.11 -21.39
C ALA A 832 31.76 -20.70 -21.97
N ALA A 833 30.55 -20.16 -22.09
CA ALA A 833 30.30 -18.79 -22.55
C ALA A 833 30.85 -17.75 -21.56
N LEU A 834 30.67 -17.95 -20.25
CA LEU A 834 31.30 -17.10 -19.22
C LEU A 834 32.83 -17.20 -19.27
N ASP A 835 33.37 -18.40 -19.48
CA ASP A 835 34.81 -18.59 -19.64
C ASP A 835 35.35 -17.89 -20.90
N ALA A 836 34.65 -17.97 -22.03
CA ALA A 836 35.00 -17.25 -23.25
C ALA A 836 34.93 -15.72 -23.04
N ALA A 837 33.96 -15.24 -22.28
CA ALA A 837 33.79 -13.83 -21.91
C ALA A 837 34.80 -13.35 -20.84
N GLY A 838 35.72 -14.20 -20.38
CA GLY A 838 36.79 -13.83 -19.43
C GLY A 838 36.39 -13.89 -17.95
N TRP A 839 35.20 -14.38 -17.63
CA TRP A 839 34.75 -14.62 -16.26
C TRP A 839 35.32 -15.95 -15.77
N ARG A 840 36.19 -15.95 -14.76
CA ARG A 840 36.80 -17.17 -14.20
C ARG A 840 36.27 -17.45 -12.80
N ALA A 841 36.11 -18.71 -12.42
CA ALA A 841 35.71 -19.07 -11.06
C ALA A 841 36.71 -18.51 -10.03
N GLY A 842 36.21 -17.74 -9.07
CA GLY A 842 36.97 -17.26 -7.92
C GLY A 842 37.13 -18.34 -6.84
N PRO A 843 37.90 -18.04 -5.77
CA PRO A 843 38.14 -18.98 -4.67
C PRO A 843 36.87 -19.42 -3.93
N ASP A 844 35.82 -18.60 -3.95
CA ASP A 844 34.53 -18.84 -3.33
C ASP A 844 33.47 -19.37 -4.32
N GLY A 845 33.89 -19.74 -5.53
CA GLY A 845 33.00 -20.25 -6.59
C GLY A 845 32.28 -19.16 -7.39
N VAL A 846 32.30 -17.90 -6.95
CA VAL A 846 31.73 -16.78 -7.70
C VAL A 846 32.70 -16.35 -8.78
N ARG A 847 32.22 -16.12 -10.00
CA ARG A 847 33.06 -15.75 -11.13
C ARG A 847 33.54 -14.30 -11.03
N VAL A 848 34.79 -14.08 -11.46
CA VAL A 848 35.48 -12.79 -11.43
C VAL A 848 36.08 -12.48 -12.80
N LYS A 849 35.98 -11.21 -13.22
CA LYS A 849 36.62 -10.64 -14.41
C LYS A 849 37.16 -9.26 -14.04
N ASP A 850 38.44 -9.00 -14.32
CA ASP A 850 39.10 -7.71 -14.04
C ASP A 850 38.91 -7.21 -12.59
N GLY A 851 38.96 -8.14 -11.62
CA GLY A 851 38.74 -7.86 -10.20
C GLY A 851 37.28 -7.62 -9.79
N LYS A 852 36.33 -7.65 -10.73
CA LYS A 852 34.89 -7.51 -10.46
C LYS A 852 34.23 -8.87 -10.38
N ARG A 853 33.38 -9.07 -9.38
CA ARG A 853 32.54 -10.27 -9.23
C ARG A 853 31.34 -10.20 -10.17
N LEU A 854 30.84 -11.36 -10.62
CA LEU A 854 29.59 -11.47 -11.36
C LEU A 854 28.42 -11.35 -10.38
N ALA A 855 28.26 -10.16 -9.81
CA ALA A 855 27.18 -9.83 -8.88
C ALA A 855 26.01 -9.22 -9.66
N LEU A 856 24.81 -9.74 -9.46
CA LEU A 856 23.59 -9.36 -10.16
C LEU A 856 22.49 -9.00 -9.16
N THR A 857 21.95 -7.79 -9.27
CA THR A 857 20.70 -7.39 -8.63
C THR A 857 19.54 -7.71 -9.55
N VAL A 858 18.67 -8.62 -9.12
CA VAL A 858 17.54 -9.13 -9.88
C VAL A 858 16.26 -8.63 -9.26
N ILE A 859 15.49 -7.85 -10.01
CA ILE A 859 14.19 -7.35 -9.56
C ILE A 859 13.06 -8.24 -10.09
N TYR A 860 12.01 -8.42 -9.30
CA TYR A 860 10.78 -9.10 -9.72
C TYR A 860 9.54 -8.39 -9.15
N GLY A 861 8.46 -8.38 -9.92
CA GLY A 861 7.21 -7.72 -9.53
C GLY A 861 6.39 -8.55 -8.55
N SER A 862 6.15 -8.04 -7.35
CA SER A 862 5.28 -8.70 -6.36
C SER A 862 3.81 -8.77 -6.83
N VAL A 863 3.43 -7.93 -7.79
CA VAL A 863 2.11 -7.93 -8.46
C VAL A 863 1.83 -9.21 -9.25
N LEU A 864 2.84 -9.99 -9.60
CA LEU A 864 2.69 -11.30 -10.25
C LEU A 864 2.13 -12.38 -9.29
N GLY A 865 1.92 -12.04 -8.02
CA GLY A 865 1.30 -12.88 -7.02
C GLY A 865 2.29 -13.77 -6.26
N PRO A 866 1.79 -14.71 -5.44
CA PRO A 866 2.61 -15.49 -4.51
C PRO A 866 3.59 -16.45 -5.20
N THR A 867 3.45 -16.68 -6.51
CA THR A 867 4.34 -17.54 -7.30
C THR A 867 5.61 -16.83 -7.79
N ALA A 868 5.67 -15.50 -7.68
CA ALA A 868 6.77 -14.70 -8.21
C ALA A 868 8.08 -14.89 -7.45
N ALA A 869 8.04 -14.87 -6.11
CA ALA A 869 9.22 -15.06 -5.27
C ALA A 869 9.85 -16.46 -5.45
N PRO A 870 9.06 -17.57 -5.37
CA PRO A 870 9.61 -18.90 -5.65
C PRO A 870 10.21 -19.05 -7.04
N ALA A 871 9.64 -18.41 -8.06
CA ALA A 871 10.20 -18.43 -9.42
C ALA A 871 11.53 -17.65 -9.50
N ALA A 872 11.63 -16.51 -8.82
CA ALA A 872 12.86 -15.72 -8.74
C ALA A 872 13.96 -16.44 -7.94
N GLU A 873 13.61 -17.15 -6.87
CA GLU A 873 14.51 -18.03 -6.10
C GLU A 873 15.04 -19.18 -6.94
N LEU A 874 14.19 -19.81 -7.76
CA LEU A 874 14.63 -20.85 -8.70
C LEU A 874 15.63 -20.30 -9.73
N VAL A 875 15.37 -19.11 -10.28
CA VAL A 875 16.32 -18.40 -11.15
C VAL A 875 17.64 -18.13 -10.43
N GLN A 876 17.57 -17.65 -9.18
CA GLN A 876 18.75 -17.40 -8.33
C GLN A 876 19.57 -18.68 -8.13
N GLN A 877 18.91 -19.81 -7.84
CA GLN A 877 19.56 -21.10 -7.65
C GLN A 877 20.28 -21.57 -8.92
N MET A 878 19.61 -21.52 -10.08
CA MET A 878 20.19 -21.91 -11.37
C MET A 878 21.41 -21.05 -11.74
N TRP A 879 21.37 -19.74 -11.47
CA TRP A 879 22.50 -18.85 -11.73
C TRP A 879 23.67 -19.01 -10.77
N LYS A 880 23.42 -19.41 -9.51
CA LYS A 880 24.49 -19.77 -8.58
C LYS A 880 25.31 -20.96 -9.11
N GLU A 881 24.70 -21.92 -9.81
CA GLU A 881 25.40 -23.09 -10.38
C GLU A 881 26.46 -22.75 -11.43
N ILE A 882 26.32 -21.61 -12.11
CA ILE A 882 27.28 -21.08 -13.08
C ILE A 882 28.24 -20.04 -12.46
N GLY A 883 28.14 -19.79 -11.16
CA GLY A 883 29.02 -18.90 -10.41
C GLY A 883 28.61 -17.42 -10.46
N ALA A 884 27.32 -17.12 -10.62
CA ALA A 884 26.80 -15.76 -10.43
C ALA A 884 26.35 -15.55 -8.97
N ASP A 885 26.64 -14.37 -8.43
CA ASP A 885 26.21 -13.93 -7.10
C ASP A 885 24.96 -13.07 -7.25
N VAL A 886 23.82 -13.57 -6.79
CA VAL A 886 22.51 -13.00 -7.16
C VAL A 886 21.78 -12.48 -5.94
N THR A 887 21.45 -11.19 -5.94
CA THR A 887 20.59 -10.54 -4.94
C THR A 887 19.19 -10.34 -5.52
N LEU A 888 18.18 -10.92 -4.87
CA LEU A 888 16.78 -10.75 -5.28
C LEU A 888 16.16 -9.52 -4.59
N LYS A 889 15.35 -8.77 -5.34
CA LYS A 889 14.62 -7.60 -4.82
C LYS A 889 13.17 -7.61 -5.32
N ALA A 890 12.25 -7.87 -4.40
CA ALA A 890 10.83 -7.69 -4.66
C ALA A 890 10.50 -6.20 -4.82
N VAL A 891 9.73 -5.85 -5.84
CA VAL A 891 9.22 -4.50 -6.09
C VAL A 891 7.72 -4.53 -6.34
N ASP A 892 6.97 -3.60 -5.74
CA ASP A 892 5.55 -3.43 -6.01
C ASP A 892 5.32 -2.72 -7.36
N GLY A 893 4.06 -2.58 -7.80
CA GLY A 893 3.74 -2.01 -9.12
C GLY A 893 4.36 -0.63 -9.37
N PRO A 894 4.15 0.37 -8.48
CA PRO A 894 4.83 1.66 -8.57
C PRO A 894 6.36 1.55 -8.47
N GLY A 895 6.87 0.67 -7.60
CA GLY A 895 8.30 0.42 -7.43
C GLY A 895 8.99 -0.16 -8.66
N VAL A 896 8.33 -1.02 -9.45
CA VAL A 896 8.83 -1.50 -10.76
C VAL A 896 9.05 -0.30 -11.68
N SER A 897 8.06 0.57 -11.81
CA SER A 897 8.16 1.75 -12.68
C SER A 897 9.30 2.68 -12.22
N GLN A 898 9.37 2.96 -10.92
CA GLN A 898 10.43 3.81 -10.37
C GLN A 898 11.83 3.19 -10.54
N THR A 899 11.95 1.86 -10.41
CA THR A 899 13.23 1.16 -10.53
C THR A 899 13.71 1.09 -11.98
N LEU A 900 12.81 0.78 -12.92
CA LEU A 900 13.14 0.70 -14.34
C LEU A 900 13.43 2.08 -14.95
N PHE A 901 12.56 3.07 -14.69
CA PHE A 901 12.61 4.37 -15.38
C PHE A 901 13.29 5.48 -14.58
N GLY A 902 13.44 5.32 -13.27
CA GLY A 902 13.98 6.34 -12.38
C GLY A 902 15.40 6.06 -11.90
N THR A 903 15.60 4.95 -11.17
CA THR A 903 16.89 4.68 -10.51
C THR A 903 17.90 3.95 -11.40
N GLY A 904 17.44 3.02 -12.26
CA GLY A 904 18.32 2.16 -13.04
C GLY A 904 19.18 1.21 -12.21
N ASP A 905 18.88 1.06 -10.91
CA ASP A 905 19.66 0.27 -9.97
C ASP A 905 19.21 -1.20 -9.93
N TRP A 906 19.48 -1.89 -11.04
CA TRP A 906 19.17 -3.29 -11.28
C TRP A 906 20.06 -3.82 -12.42
N ASP A 907 20.35 -5.12 -12.42
CA ASP A 907 21.10 -5.79 -13.49
C ASP A 907 20.19 -6.66 -14.36
N VAL A 908 19.18 -7.28 -13.74
CA VAL A 908 18.16 -8.08 -14.45
C VAL A 908 16.76 -7.77 -13.91
N SER A 909 15.77 -7.66 -14.80
CA SER A 909 14.37 -7.53 -14.44
C SER A 909 13.58 -8.75 -14.91
N LEU A 910 12.85 -9.37 -13.98
CA LEU A 910 11.86 -10.42 -14.24
C LEU A 910 10.43 -9.86 -14.30
N ALA A 911 10.28 -8.54 -14.28
CA ALA A 911 8.97 -7.89 -14.41
C ALA A 911 8.59 -7.76 -15.89
N PRO A 912 7.48 -8.36 -16.35
CA PRO A 912 7.08 -8.32 -17.75
C PRO A 912 6.53 -6.94 -18.15
N MET A 913 6.69 -6.61 -19.43
CA MET A 913 6.08 -5.45 -20.06
C MET A 913 4.96 -5.88 -21.01
N GLY A 914 3.76 -5.32 -20.83
CA GLY A 914 2.60 -5.61 -21.68
C GLY A 914 2.39 -4.54 -22.75
N PHE A 915 2.24 -4.96 -24.01
CA PHE A 915 1.92 -4.07 -25.13
C PHE A 915 0.79 -4.66 -25.99
N SER A 916 -0.02 -3.79 -26.60
CA SER A 916 -1.10 -4.20 -27.51
C SER A 916 -0.67 -4.21 -28.98
N LEU A 917 0.37 -3.44 -29.32
CA LEU A 917 0.91 -3.33 -30.67
C LEU A 917 2.45 -3.36 -30.66
N PRO A 918 3.10 -3.93 -31.69
CA PRO A 918 4.56 -3.90 -31.81
C PRO A 918 5.15 -2.47 -31.78
N SER A 919 4.46 -1.49 -32.39
CA SER A 919 4.94 -0.10 -32.41
C SER A 919 4.99 0.55 -31.02
N GLN A 920 4.18 0.10 -30.07
CA GLN A 920 4.16 0.62 -28.69
C GLN A 920 5.40 0.21 -27.88
N ALA A 921 6.05 -0.90 -28.26
CA ALA A 921 7.26 -1.37 -27.60
C ALA A 921 8.51 -0.58 -28.01
N VAL A 922 8.52 0.03 -29.20
CA VAL A 922 9.69 0.69 -29.80
C VAL A 922 10.40 1.70 -28.88
N PRO A 923 9.71 2.62 -28.17
CA PRO A 923 10.37 3.56 -27.29
C PRO A 923 11.16 2.89 -26.16
N PHE A 924 10.68 1.74 -25.67
CA PHE A 924 11.33 0.98 -24.59
C PHE A 924 12.47 0.10 -25.08
N LEU A 925 12.44 -0.30 -26.36
CA LEU A 925 13.40 -1.28 -26.90
C LEU A 925 14.52 -0.66 -27.73
N SER A 926 14.27 0.50 -28.36
CA SER A 926 15.25 1.21 -29.20
C SER A 926 15.15 2.74 -29.14
N GLY A 927 14.30 3.28 -28.26
CA GLY A 927 14.18 4.72 -28.05
C GLY A 927 15.37 5.32 -27.30
N ARG A 928 15.25 6.60 -26.95
CA ARG A 928 16.23 7.29 -26.11
C ARG A 928 16.29 6.61 -24.73
N THR A 929 17.49 6.51 -24.17
CA THR A 929 17.69 5.97 -22.83
C THR A 929 17.39 7.01 -21.75
N PRO A 930 17.09 6.61 -20.50
CA PRO A 930 16.96 7.54 -19.38
C PRO A 930 18.19 8.46 -19.24
N PRO A 931 18.00 9.73 -18.79
CA PRO A 931 16.74 10.35 -18.41
C PRO A 931 15.90 10.90 -19.58
N ASP A 932 16.43 10.86 -20.81
CA ASP A 932 15.83 11.51 -21.98
C ASP A 932 14.79 10.65 -22.73
N GLY A 933 14.52 9.44 -22.25
CA GLY A 933 13.54 8.52 -22.83
C GLY A 933 13.33 7.26 -22.02
N THR A 934 12.58 6.30 -22.59
CA THR A 934 12.06 5.13 -21.87
C THR A 934 12.76 3.81 -22.20
N ASN A 935 13.86 3.82 -22.96
CA ASN A 935 14.71 2.64 -23.17
C ASN A 935 15.51 2.32 -21.90
N PHE A 936 14.80 1.80 -20.90
CA PHE A 936 15.26 1.58 -19.53
C PHE A 936 16.40 0.56 -19.44
N ALA A 937 16.45 -0.39 -20.36
CA ALA A 937 17.46 -1.43 -20.40
C ALA A 937 18.72 -1.01 -21.20
N HIS A 938 18.78 0.22 -21.71
CA HIS A 938 19.90 0.74 -22.52
C HIS A 938 20.24 -0.14 -23.73
N MET A 939 19.21 -0.74 -24.34
CA MET A 939 19.38 -1.69 -25.45
C MET A 939 19.78 -0.96 -26.73
N ALA A 940 20.70 -1.57 -27.48
CA ALA A 940 21.21 -1.03 -28.72
C ALA A 940 21.36 -2.17 -29.75
N ASN A 941 20.30 -2.37 -30.54
CA ASN A 941 20.23 -3.43 -31.55
C ASN A 941 19.96 -2.83 -32.94
N ALA A 942 20.99 -2.83 -33.79
CA ALA A 942 20.93 -2.23 -35.12
C ALA A 942 19.99 -3.00 -36.07
N GLU A 943 19.92 -4.33 -35.96
CA GLU A 943 19.02 -5.16 -36.76
C GLU A 943 17.57 -4.89 -36.38
N TYR A 944 17.25 -4.86 -35.08
CA TYR A 944 15.94 -4.45 -34.58
C TYR A 944 15.56 -3.06 -35.10
N THR A 945 16.45 -2.08 -34.97
CA THR A 945 16.19 -0.69 -35.41
C THR A 945 15.95 -0.60 -36.93
N ALA A 946 16.65 -1.38 -37.74
CA ALA A 946 16.44 -1.43 -39.18
C ALA A 946 15.08 -2.05 -39.53
N GLN A 947 14.73 -3.16 -38.90
CA GLN A 947 13.44 -3.83 -39.09
C GLN A 947 12.26 -2.97 -38.63
N VAL A 948 12.39 -2.25 -37.51
CA VAL A 948 11.40 -1.26 -37.05
C VAL A 948 11.19 -0.15 -38.08
N ARG A 949 12.27 0.35 -38.69
CA ARG A 949 12.17 1.41 -39.72
C ARG A 949 11.45 0.91 -40.97
N GLU A 950 11.72 -0.32 -41.40
CA GLU A 950 11.00 -0.96 -42.50
C GLU A 950 9.52 -1.15 -42.16
N ALA A 951 9.24 -1.72 -40.99
CA ALA A 951 7.88 -1.98 -40.52
C ALA A 951 7.05 -0.70 -40.41
N ALA A 952 7.61 0.37 -39.84
CA ALA A 952 6.95 1.67 -39.70
C ALA A 952 6.59 2.33 -41.05
N GLY A 953 7.27 1.95 -42.14
CA GLY A 953 6.97 2.40 -43.50
C GLY A 953 5.78 1.67 -44.17
N LEU A 954 5.30 0.58 -43.57
CA LEU A 954 4.24 -0.27 -44.11
C LEU A 954 2.98 -0.19 -43.23
N ALA A 955 1.80 -0.06 -43.83
CA ALA A 955 0.56 0.07 -43.08
C ALA A 955 -0.04 -1.29 -42.70
N GLY A 956 -0.52 -1.41 -41.46
CA GLY A 956 -1.29 -2.56 -40.97
C GLY A 956 -0.53 -3.88 -41.11
N GLU A 957 -1.24 -4.93 -41.53
CA GLU A 957 -0.71 -6.30 -41.65
C GLU A 957 0.51 -6.43 -42.57
N ALA A 958 0.65 -5.53 -43.56
CA ALA A 958 1.82 -5.51 -44.45
C ALA A 958 3.13 -5.29 -43.69
N SER A 959 3.09 -4.67 -42.50
CA SER A 959 4.25 -4.47 -41.63
C SER A 959 4.64 -5.70 -40.80
N CYS A 960 3.76 -6.70 -40.69
CA CYS A 960 3.96 -7.81 -39.74
C CYS A 960 5.19 -8.68 -39.98
N PRO A 961 5.59 -9.00 -41.22
CA PRO A 961 6.84 -9.73 -41.45
C PRO A 961 8.07 -9.01 -40.89
N ALA A 962 8.15 -7.67 -41.06
CA ALA A 962 9.23 -6.84 -40.53
C ALA A 962 9.16 -6.72 -38.99
N TRP A 963 7.97 -6.61 -38.41
CA TRP A 963 7.81 -6.65 -36.94
C TRP A 963 8.26 -7.98 -36.32
N LEU A 964 7.89 -9.11 -36.92
CA LEU A 964 8.32 -10.43 -36.46
C LEU A 964 9.84 -10.62 -36.65
N ALA A 965 10.42 -10.06 -37.71
CA ALA A 965 11.87 -10.05 -37.89
C ALA A 965 12.57 -9.17 -36.83
N ALA A 966 11.99 -8.04 -36.46
CA ALA A 966 12.47 -7.18 -35.38
C ALA A 966 12.49 -7.95 -34.05
N GLU A 967 11.39 -8.60 -33.65
CA GLU A 967 11.35 -9.41 -32.42
C GLU A 967 12.40 -10.52 -32.42
N LYS A 968 12.55 -11.25 -33.53
CA LYS A 968 13.60 -12.27 -33.68
C LYS A 968 15.00 -11.70 -33.46
N ALA A 969 15.27 -10.48 -33.94
CA ALA A 969 16.56 -9.83 -33.75
C ALA A 969 16.86 -9.55 -32.27
N LEU A 970 15.85 -9.14 -31.49
CA LEU A 970 15.98 -8.95 -30.04
C LEU A 970 16.28 -10.26 -29.32
N PHE A 971 15.54 -11.32 -29.66
CA PHE A 971 15.65 -12.61 -28.97
C PHE A 971 16.97 -13.32 -29.29
N LYS A 972 17.44 -13.27 -30.54
CA LYS A 972 18.77 -13.81 -30.92
C LYS A 972 19.92 -13.15 -30.14
N LYS A 973 19.79 -11.85 -29.88
CA LYS A 973 20.72 -11.03 -29.09
C LYS A 973 20.44 -11.06 -27.59
N LEU A 974 19.37 -11.74 -27.17
CA LEU A 974 18.94 -11.84 -25.77
C LEU A 974 18.81 -10.45 -25.13
N ASP A 975 18.32 -9.49 -25.91
CA ASP A 975 17.99 -8.16 -25.40
C ASP A 975 16.80 -8.25 -24.45
N VAL A 976 15.83 -9.09 -24.83
CA VAL A 976 14.66 -9.48 -24.05
C VAL A 976 14.48 -11.00 -24.21
N VAL A 977 14.08 -11.69 -23.15
CA VAL A 977 13.82 -13.14 -23.17
C VAL A 977 12.42 -13.43 -22.63
N PRO A 978 11.38 -13.50 -23.48
CA PRO A 978 10.08 -13.98 -23.06
C PRO A 978 10.11 -15.51 -22.95
N PHE A 979 9.46 -16.06 -21.92
CA PHE A 979 9.49 -17.51 -21.69
C PHE A 979 8.16 -18.14 -21.31
N VAL A 980 7.24 -17.39 -20.69
CA VAL A 980 5.91 -17.93 -20.39
C VAL A 980 4.83 -16.86 -20.55
N ASN A 981 3.77 -17.24 -21.25
CA ASN A 981 2.50 -16.53 -21.29
C ASN A 981 1.54 -17.16 -20.30
N THR A 982 0.60 -16.38 -19.77
CA THR A 982 -0.50 -16.94 -19.00
C THR A 982 -1.84 -16.45 -19.52
N VAL A 983 -2.83 -17.33 -19.46
CA VAL A 983 -4.23 -16.96 -19.67
C VAL A 983 -4.77 -16.45 -18.34
N THR A 984 -5.19 -15.19 -18.33
CA THR A 984 -5.77 -14.55 -17.17
C THR A 984 -7.29 -14.45 -17.35
N PRO A 985 -8.09 -15.29 -16.69
CA PRO A 985 -9.54 -15.18 -16.76
C PRO A 985 -10.05 -13.99 -15.95
N ILE A 986 -11.00 -13.25 -16.53
CA ILE A 986 -11.92 -12.39 -15.79
C ILE A 986 -13.20 -13.20 -15.59
N PHE A 987 -13.38 -13.70 -14.37
CA PHE A 987 -14.54 -14.52 -14.01
C PHE A 987 -15.77 -13.63 -13.86
N GLY A 988 -16.92 -14.13 -14.32
CA GLY A 988 -18.23 -13.52 -14.14
C GLY A 988 -19.16 -14.39 -13.29
N SER A 989 -20.00 -13.74 -12.49
CA SER A 989 -21.08 -14.35 -11.71
C SER A 989 -22.35 -13.54 -11.85
N ASP A 990 -23.44 -14.21 -12.26
CA ASP A 990 -24.73 -13.58 -12.61
C ASP A 990 -24.58 -12.49 -13.70
N ALA A 991 -23.49 -12.54 -14.46
CA ALA A 991 -23.14 -11.57 -15.49
C ALA A 991 -22.23 -12.20 -16.54
N ARG A 992 -22.42 -11.79 -17.79
CA ARG A 992 -21.53 -12.09 -18.92
C ARG A 992 -21.08 -10.80 -19.59
N PHE A 993 -19.91 -10.85 -20.22
CA PHE A 993 -19.30 -9.72 -20.90
C PHE A 993 -18.24 -10.21 -21.87
N GLU A 994 -17.90 -9.37 -22.83
CA GLU A 994 -16.75 -9.55 -23.70
C GLU A 994 -15.58 -8.67 -23.22
N LEU A 995 -14.37 -9.05 -23.60
CA LEU A 995 -13.18 -8.24 -23.39
C LEU A 995 -12.79 -7.55 -24.69
N SER A 996 -12.21 -6.36 -24.55
CA SER A 996 -11.50 -5.66 -25.61
C SER A 996 -10.22 -5.10 -25.01
N GLU A 997 -9.07 -5.48 -25.59
CA GLU A 997 -7.74 -5.06 -25.13
C GLU A 997 -7.54 -5.27 -23.60
N GLY A 998 -8.03 -6.41 -23.08
CA GLY A 998 -7.89 -6.80 -21.68
C GLY A 998 -8.87 -6.15 -20.70
N SER A 999 -9.76 -5.26 -21.16
CA SER A 999 -10.79 -4.61 -20.34
C SER A 999 -12.20 -5.11 -20.69
N ILE A 1000 -13.10 -5.12 -19.70
CA ILE A 1000 -14.52 -5.42 -19.93
C ILE A 1000 -15.11 -4.35 -20.85
N LEU A 1001 -15.73 -4.77 -21.96
CA LEU A 1001 -16.42 -3.87 -22.87
C LEU A 1001 -17.82 -3.56 -22.31
N PRO A 1002 -18.11 -2.35 -21.80
CA PRO A 1002 -19.30 -2.11 -20.98
C PRO A 1002 -20.63 -2.36 -21.69
N SER A 1003 -20.65 -2.15 -23.01
CA SER A 1003 -21.83 -2.37 -23.86
C SER A 1003 -22.22 -3.85 -24.01
N THR A 1004 -21.31 -4.77 -23.71
CA THR A 1004 -21.54 -6.22 -23.80
C THR A 1004 -21.98 -6.85 -22.48
N ILE A 1005 -22.00 -6.08 -21.39
CA ILE A 1005 -22.41 -6.60 -20.08
C ILE A 1005 -23.87 -7.04 -20.14
N ARG A 1006 -24.15 -8.29 -19.78
CA ARG A 1006 -25.50 -8.85 -19.63
C ARG A 1006 -25.67 -9.42 -18.24
N MET A 1007 -26.58 -8.84 -17.46
CA MET A 1007 -26.93 -9.24 -16.10
C MET A 1007 -28.01 -10.32 -16.12
N TYR A 1008 -27.85 -11.34 -15.27
CA TYR A 1008 -28.75 -12.47 -15.15
C TYR A 1008 -29.45 -12.51 -13.78
N ALA A 1009 -30.61 -13.17 -13.73
CA ALA A 1009 -31.25 -13.52 -12.46
C ALA A 1009 -30.33 -14.44 -11.64
N ARG A 1010 -30.45 -14.39 -10.32
CA ARG A 1010 -29.66 -15.26 -9.43
C ARG A 1010 -30.22 -16.66 -9.42
#